data_AF-A0A970T224-F1
#
_entry.id   AF-A0A970T224-F1
#
_cell.length_a   1.000
_cell.length_b   1.000
_cell.length_c   1.000
_cell.angle_alpha   90.00
_cell.angle_beta   90.00
_cell.angle_gamma   90.00
#
_symmetry.space_group_name_H-M   'P 1'
#
loop_
_entity.id
_entity.type
_entity.pdbx_description
1 polymer ?
#
loop_
_entity_poly.entity_id
_entity_poly.type
_entity_poly.pdbx_seq_one_letter_code
_entity_poly.pdbx_strand_id
1 'polypeptide(L)'
;MSRSFFSDTPASLRKRDQWVLWRARERNGRPTKVPCGLAGHPINAADPANWLTFEQAAIGAGTIDASGLGIVLADGLYGVDLDGVRDPKDGSLTRDAERIVRDLNSYAEVSPSGAGVHILVYADRLPGPERRRGAVEMYGAPESPRYFTFTGQRLPDAPEEVCHRQAELEAVHARYVSSTVIPPFSPADNEPDVPLDLRGVQSPRDIEVLEAAAASNYGHEFLALWSGDMSAYGGDHSRADLALCRHLILWAGGDTVQADRLFRASALMRPKWDEGRGANTYGWRTLHEAVVRLHGRKPRRRRRSKPKPPEPQGRPAPAEEEPAEEPCPYREEDGRLMWRRVRNGAASETVLASFTARILQDQIVDDGQETARRFVIQVRPPTGKPLSLPVHAADFIGGRWLQSLPASCVVGPGYGARDTLRHAVQSLSEPRESHIYAHTGWAVTQEGRHAYLSASGGISAAGHRPDLRCEAPGLDRVRLPVPRGEEGLTEAYRAALRLLDISPRMWPLLCLPFLAVSGGSDFVVWLHGPTGSYKSTTAALLQSFFGPCERTSLPANFTSTAVALEALLFTAKDCLLVVDDFAPPGSRKDAERLNGLASALVRGVGDSHGRARGRPDSSLRLGRPSRCLALVTSELAPPGGESAAARTLVLPWRGKVNLAALTASQAETEKLAECMAFFVRHEAKARDTGVEPLALRRDLFAGGHPRTGEACARLLRAGQTFLARAVEAGALWEDQRADLEDDLVSSLQRLIRMTDGEVLWRRPERLFLDLLGSAVRSGAARIEGLEASTRAAPSARTVGFTREELLFVDPSPALQAVRAQAEGEGVAFGYTRESVAHALASSGLLARAFTPDRLATRCRDLNGGLAALWVLPCDALSDAPADVTPLPLAR
;
A
#
# COMPACT_ATOMS: atom_id res chain seq x y z
N MET A 1 -41.47 -18.21 -39.33
CA MET A 1 -41.63 -17.37 -38.12
C MET A 1 -43.11 -17.09 -37.89
N SER A 2 -43.57 -17.07 -36.63
CA SER A 2 -44.98 -16.79 -36.27
C SER A 2 -45.34 -15.32 -36.55
N ARG A 3 -46.64 -15.01 -36.68
CA ARG A 3 -47.12 -13.62 -36.75
C ARG A 3 -46.74 -12.79 -35.50
N SER A 4 -46.53 -13.41 -34.34
CA SER A 4 -46.09 -12.72 -33.12
C SER A 4 -44.63 -12.24 -33.18
N PHE A 5 -43.76 -12.94 -33.92
CA PHE A 5 -42.35 -12.54 -34.06
C PHE A 5 -42.20 -11.14 -34.68
N PHE A 6 -43.10 -10.78 -35.60
CA PHE A 6 -43.12 -9.47 -36.24
C PHE A 6 -43.71 -8.35 -35.38
N SER A 7 -44.62 -8.67 -34.44
CA SER A 7 -45.18 -7.69 -33.50
C SER A 7 -44.25 -7.40 -32.33
N ASP A 8 -43.45 -8.39 -31.91
CA ASP A 8 -42.64 -8.32 -30.69
C ASP A 8 -41.21 -7.79 -30.95
N THR A 9 -40.88 -7.50 -32.22
CA THR A 9 -39.61 -6.87 -32.62
C THR A 9 -39.74 -5.34 -32.61
N PRO A 10 -38.88 -4.60 -31.89
CA PRO A 10 -38.90 -3.14 -31.83
C PRO A 10 -38.98 -2.48 -33.20
N ALA A 11 -39.88 -1.51 -33.39
CA ALA A 11 -40.03 -0.81 -34.66
C ALA A 11 -38.77 -0.01 -35.02
N SER A 12 -38.03 0.47 -34.02
CA SER A 12 -36.73 1.13 -34.22
C SER A 12 -35.67 0.21 -34.80
N LEU A 13 -35.68 -1.09 -34.48
CA LEU A 13 -34.72 -2.07 -35.00
C LEU A 13 -35.11 -2.60 -36.38
N ARG A 14 -36.41 -2.74 -36.67
CA ARG A 14 -36.90 -3.19 -37.99
C ARG A 14 -36.50 -2.25 -39.13
N LYS A 15 -36.34 -0.96 -38.84
CA LYS A 15 -35.92 0.06 -39.82
C LYS A 15 -34.43 0.07 -40.13
N ARG A 16 -33.61 -0.78 -39.49
CA ARG A 16 -32.16 -0.78 -39.66
C ARG A 16 -31.74 -1.90 -40.62
N ASP A 17 -30.81 -1.60 -41.52
CA ASP A 17 -30.19 -2.56 -42.44
C ASP A 17 -28.94 -3.19 -41.80
N GLN A 18 -29.10 -3.73 -40.59
CA GLN A 18 -28.00 -4.25 -39.74
C GLN A 18 -28.23 -5.72 -39.35
N TRP A 19 -29.06 -6.45 -40.10
CA TRP A 19 -29.44 -7.82 -39.77
C TRP A 19 -28.53 -8.86 -40.43
N VAL A 20 -28.34 -9.98 -39.75
CA VAL A 20 -27.62 -11.16 -40.26
C VAL A 20 -28.36 -12.43 -39.87
N LEU A 21 -28.02 -13.54 -40.51
CA LEU A 21 -28.44 -14.87 -40.08
C LEU A 21 -27.31 -15.55 -39.31
N TRP A 22 -27.59 -16.56 -38.50
CA TRP A 22 -26.54 -17.39 -37.90
C TRP A 22 -26.93 -18.86 -37.86
N ARG A 23 -25.91 -19.73 -37.82
CA ARG A 23 -26.06 -21.17 -37.68
C ARG A 23 -25.21 -21.70 -36.52
N ALA A 24 -25.75 -22.64 -35.76
CA ALA A 24 -24.97 -23.38 -34.77
C ALA A 24 -23.98 -24.33 -35.48
N ARG A 25 -22.69 -24.20 -35.18
CA ARG A 25 -21.64 -25.14 -35.62
C ARG A 25 -20.75 -25.54 -34.46
N GLU A 26 -20.32 -26.80 -34.40
CA GLU A 26 -19.32 -27.22 -33.42
C GLU A 26 -17.92 -26.75 -33.81
N ARG A 27 -17.22 -26.13 -32.87
CA ARG A 27 -15.80 -25.77 -32.99
C ARG A 27 -15.12 -26.10 -31.66
N ASN A 28 -14.08 -26.93 -31.70
CA ASN A 28 -13.36 -27.39 -30.50
C ASN A 28 -14.27 -28.02 -29.42
N GLY A 29 -15.29 -28.78 -29.83
CA GLY A 29 -16.24 -29.43 -28.91
C GLY A 29 -17.22 -28.47 -28.21
N ARG A 30 -17.38 -27.23 -28.71
CA ARG A 30 -18.37 -26.26 -28.22
C ARG A 30 -19.28 -25.76 -29.34
N PRO A 31 -20.60 -25.62 -29.11
CA PRO A 31 -21.51 -25.02 -30.07
C PRO A 31 -21.19 -23.52 -30.22
N THR A 32 -20.84 -23.11 -31.44
CA THR A 32 -20.52 -21.72 -31.80
C THR A 32 -21.58 -21.20 -32.76
N LYS A 33 -22.06 -19.99 -32.53
CA LYS A 33 -23.05 -19.31 -33.37
C LYS A 33 -22.30 -18.56 -34.46
N VAL A 34 -22.29 -19.10 -35.68
CA VAL A 34 -21.51 -18.55 -36.81
C VAL A 34 -22.45 -17.73 -37.71
N PRO A 35 -22.17 -16.45 -37.97
CA PRO A 35 -23.01 -15.63 -38.85
C PRO A 35 -22.93 -16.12 -40.30
N CYS A 36 -24.05 -16.09 -41.01
CA CYS A 36 -24.18 -16.53 -42.40
C CYS A 36 -25.04 -15.58 -43.24
N GLY A 37 -24.80 -15.56 -44.55
CA GLY A 37 -25.60 -14.81 -45.53
C GLY A 37 -26.83 -15.59 -46.02
N LEU A 38 -27.59 -15.02 -46.95
CA LEU A 38 -28.80 -15.64 -47.53
C LEU A 38 -28.53 -16.96 -48.27
N ALA A 39 -27.30 -17.21 -48.71
CA ALA A 39 -26.89 -18.48 -49.30
C ALA A 39 -26.36 -19.51 -48.26
N GLY A 40 -26.42 -19.20 -46.97
CA GLY A 40 -26.02 -20.09 -45.88
C GLY A 40 -24.51 -20.27 -45.68
N HIS A 41 -23.67 -19.57 -46.45
CA HIS A 41 -22.22 -19.54 -46.23
C HIS A 41 -21.86 -18.63 -45.04
N PRO A 42 -20.76 -18.90 -44.31
CA PRO A 42 -20.24 -18.01 -43.30
C PRO A 42 -19.93 -16.61 -43.87
N ILE A 43 -20.22 -15.57 -43.11
CA ILE A 43 -19.93 -14.17 -43.47
C ILE A 43 -19.14 -13.49 -42.35
N ASN A 44 -18.51 -12.36 -42.68
CA ASN A 44 -18.00 -11.45 -41.67
C ASN A 44 -19.11 -10.46 -41.26
N ALA A 45 -19.68 -10.65 -40.06
CA ALA A 45 -20.73 -9.76 -39.56
C ALA A 45 -20.27 -8.32 -39.31
N ALA A 46 -18.95 -8.07 -39.24
CA ALA A 46 -18.39 -6.73 -39.10
C ALA A 46 -18.36 -5.93 -40.42
N ASP A 47 -18.58 -6.58 -41.57
CA ASP A 47 -18.57 -5.94 -42.88
C ASP A 47 -20.00 -5.56 -43.31
N PRO A 48 -20.32 -4.25 -43.44
CA PRO A 48 -21.66 -3.78 -43.78
C PRO A 48 -22.22 -4.30 -45.11
N ALA A 49 -21.36 -4.72 -46.04
CA ALA A 49 -21.80 -5.32 -47.30
C ALA A 49 -22.56 -6.65 -47.11
N ASN A 50 -22.41 -7.28 -45.93
CA ASN A 50 -23.09 -8.52 -45.58
C ASN A 50 -24.36 -8.31 -44.75
N TRP A 51 -24.73 -7.06 -44.44
CA TRP A 51 -25.92 -6.76 -43.65
C TRP A 51 -27.17 -6.81 -44.53
N LEU A 52 -28.27 -7.26 -43.92
CA LEU A 52 -29.56 -7.46 -44.54
C LEU A 52 -30.57 -6.48 -43.95
N THR A 53 -31.63 -6.20 -44.71
CA THR A 53 -32.85 -5.61 -44.13
C THR A 53 -33.53 -6.62 -43.21
N PHE A 54 -34.37 -6.14 -42.30
CA PHE A 54 -35.15 -7.03 -41.43
C PHE A 54 -36.01 -8.02 -42.22
N GLU A 55 -36.66 -7.57 -43.29
CA GLU A 55 -37.50 -8.41 -44.14
C GLU A 55 -36.69 -9.51 -44.83
N GLN A 56 -35.51 -9.16 -45.38
CA GLN A 56 -34.62 -10.13 -46.01
C GLN A 56 -34.14 -11.19 -45.01
N ALA A 57 -33.74 -10.77 -43.82
CA ALA A 57 -33.30 -11.69 -42.78
C ALA A 57 -34.46 -12.58 -42.29
N ALA A 58 -35.65 -12.00 -42.05
CA ALA A 58 -36.82 -12.76 -41.60
C ALA A 58 -37.30 -13.80 -42.63
N ILE A 59 -37.26 -13.45 -43.93
CA ILE A 59 -37.53 -14.40 -45.04
C ILE A 59 -36.43 -15.47 -45.10
N GLY A 60 -35.17 -15.05 -45.04
CA GLY A 60 -34.01 -15.94 -45.06
C GLY A 60 -34.06 -16.99 -43.94
N ALA A 61 -34.35 -16.58 -42.70
CA ALA A 61 -34.47 -17.48 -41.56
C ALA A 61 -35.54 -18.58 -41.73
N GLY A 62 -36.55 -18.38 -42.60
CA GLY A 62 -37.58 -19.37 -42.90
C GLY A 62 -37.31 -20.24 -44.13
N THR A 63 -36.30 -19.89 -44.94
CA THR A 63 -36.04 -20.51 -46.27
C THR A 63 -34.69 -21.20 -46.36
N ILE A 64 -33.72 -20.77 -45.56
CA ILE A 64 -32.45 -21.48 -45.36
C ILE A 64 -32.41 -22.13 -43.98
N ASP A 65 -31.64 -23.21 -43.84
CA ASP A 65 -31.36 -23.91 -42.56
C ASP A 65 -30.54 -23.03 -41.60
N ALA A 66 -31.03 -21.84 -41.26
CA ALA A 66 -30.44 -20.94 -40.28
C ALA A 66 -30.99 -21.26 -38.89
N SER A 67 -30.16 -21.11 -37.87
CA SER A 67 -30.54 -21.31 -36.47
C SER A 67 -31.26 -20.09 -35.87
N GLY A 68 -31.12 -18.91 -36.48
CA GLY A 68 -31.86 -17.72 -36.08
C GLY A 68 -31.34 -16.43 -36.72
N LEU A 69 -31.90 -15.31 -36.26
CA LEU A 69 -31.51 -13.96 -36.65
C LEU A 69 -30.41 -13.42 -35.73
N GLY A 70 -29.67 -12.44 -36.23
CA GLY A 70 -28.77 -11.63 -35.45
C GLY A 70 -28.83 -10.16 -35.85
N ILE A 71 -28.53 -9.28 -34.92
CA ILE A 71 -28.47 -7.84 -35.11
C ILE A 71 -27.04 -7.37 -34.84
N VAL A 72 -26.47 -6.60 -35.77
CA VAL A 72 -25.11 -6.06 -35.62
C VAL A 72 -25.15 -4.80 -34.75
N LEU A 73 -24.28 -4.76 -33.73
CA LEU A 73 -24.13 -3.65 -32.80
C LEU A 73 -23.21 -2.60 -33.41
N ALA A 74 -23.81 -1.69 -34.17
CA ALA A 74 -23.15 -0.57 -34.84
C ALA A 74 -24.07 0.66 -34.87
N ASP A 75 -23.55 1.81 -35.27
CA ASP A 75 -24.30 3.06 -35.44
C ASP A 75 -25.07 3.50 -34.17
N GLY A 76 -24.38 3.50 -33.04
CA GLY A 76 -24.91 3.93 -31.73
C GLY A 76 -25.74 2.87 -31.00
N LEU A 77 -25.90 1.67 -31.56
CA LEU A 77 -26.54 0.52 -30.91
C LEU A 77 -25.51 -0.31 -30.13
N TYR A 78 -25.75 -0.48 -28.84
CA TYR A 78 -24.91 -1.25 -27.93
C TYR A 78 -25.71 -2.40 -27.30
N GLY A 79 -25.01 -3.47 -26.95
CA GLY A 79 -25.60 -4.67 -26.37
C GLY A 79 -24.95 -5.02 -25.03
N VAL A 80 -25.79 -5.32 -24.03
CA VAL A 80 -25.39 -5.88 -22.74
C VAL A 80 -25.83 -7.35 -22.70
N ASP A 81 -24.87 -8.27 -22.62
CA ASP A 81 -25.10 -9.72 -22.55
C ASP A 81 -24.96 -10.19 -21.11
N LEU A 82 -25.98 -10.89 -20.60
CA LEU A 82 -26.04 -11.46 -19.27
C LEU A 82 -26.06 -12.99 -19.36
N ASP A 83 -24.90 -13.60 -19.11
CA ASP A 83 -24.64 -15.03 -19.28
C ASP A 83 -25.04 -15.86 -18.03
N GLY A 84 -25.93 -16.84 -18.19
CA GLY A 84 -26.26 -17.80 -17.14
C GLY A 84 -27.01 -17.22 -15.94
N VAL A 85 -27.74 -16.12 -16.16
CA VAL A 85 -28.45 -15.35 -15.12
C VAL A 85 -29.95 -15.69 -15.02
N ARG A 86 -30.47 -16.53 -15.92
CA ARG A 86 -31.88 -16.92 -15.98
C ARG A 86 -32.03 -18.42 -15.76
N ASP A 87 -32.94 -18.84 -14.90
CA ASP A 87 -33.30 -20.26 -14.81
C ASP A 87 -34.18 -20.65 -16.02
N PRO A 88 -33.77 -21.63 -16.85
CA PRO A 88 -34.56 -22.04 -18.01
C PRO A 88 -35.92 -22.66 -17.67
N LYS A 89 -36.13 -23.14 -16.44
CA LYS A 89 -37.35 -23.86 -16.03
C LYS A 89 -38.48 -22.95 -15.62
N ASP A 90 -38.21 -21.94 -14.81
CA ASP A 90 -39.22 -21.01 -14.28
C ASP A 90 -39.08 -19.59 -14.83
N GLY A 91 -37.96 -19.28 -15.48
CA GLY A 91 -37.69 -17.99 -16.08
C GLY A 91 -37.25 -16.89 -15.11
N SER A 92 -37.01 -17.22 -13.84
CA SER A 92 -36.52 -16.30 -12.83
C SER A 92 -35.11 -15.79 -13.17
N LEU A 93 -34.86 -14.53 -12.86
CA LEU A 93 -33.57 -13.88 -13.06
C LEU A 93 -32.81 -13.79 -11.74
N THR A 94 -31.48 -13.81 -11.80
CA THR A 94 -30.67 -13.42 -10.64
C THR A 94 -30.94 -11.96 -10.27
N ARG A 95 -30.83 -11.61 -8.99
CA ARG A 95 -31.07 -10.24 -8.49
C ARG A 95 -30.27 -9.17 -9.23
N ASP A 96 -29.02 -9.47 -9.56
CA ASP A 96 -28.17 -8.54 -10.30
C ASP A 96 -28.69 -8.34 -11.73
N ALA A 97 -29.18 -9.40 -12.39
CA ALA A 97 -29.78 -9.30 -13.72
C ALA A 97 -31.12 -8.55 -13.70
N GLU A 98 -31.99 -8.79 -12.71
CA GLU A 98 -33.24 -8.03 -12.52
C GLU A 98 -32.94 -6.54 -12.36
N ARG A 99 -31.92 -6.20 -11.55
CA ARG A 99 -31.50 -4.82 -11.33
C ARG A 99 -30.91 -4.21 -12.60
N ILE A 100 -30.08 -4.92 -13.35
CA ILE A 100 -29.52 -4.41 -14.62
C ILE A 100 -30.62 -4.15 -15.66
N VAL A 101 -31.57 -5.08 -15.81
CA VAL A 101 -32.72 -4.91 -16.72
C VAL A 101 -33.55 -3.69 -16.31
N ARG A 102 -33.81 -3.52 -15.01
CA ARG A 102 -34.55 -2.38 -14.47
C ARG A 102 -33.79 -1.06 -14.63
N ASP A 103 -32.49 -1.04 -14.34
CA ASP A 103 -31.67 0.18 -14.35
C ASP A 103 -31.47 0.66 -15.79
N LEU A 104 -31.22 -0.24 -16.75
CA LEU A 104 -31.12 0.13 -18.16
C LEU A 104 -32.48 0.49 -18.75
N ASN A 105 -33.58 -0.10 -18.27
CA ASN A 105 -34.95 0.17 -18.70
C ASN A 105 -35.07 0.35 -20.22
N SER A 106 -34.68 -0.69 -20.95
CA SER A 106 -34.69 -0.75 -22.41
C SER A 106 -35.00 -2.18 -22.89
N TYR A 107 -35.12 -2.38 -24.20
CA TYR A 107 -35.48 -3.67 -24.77
C TYR A 107 -34.55 -4.78 -24.26
N ALA A 108 -35.16 -5.81 -23.66
CA ALA A 108 -34.46 -6.97 -23.14
C ALA A 108 -35.18 -8.25 -23.56
N GLU A 109 -34.41 -9.24 -24.03
CA GLU A 109 -34.92 -10.51 -24.53
C GLU A 109 -34.17 -11.71 -23.95
N VAL A 110 -34.82 -12.87 -23.96
CA VAL A 110 -34.19 -14.14 -23.57
C VAL A 110 -33.22 -14.59 -24.67
N SER A 111 -31.96 -14.87 -24.32
CA SER A 111 -30.95 -15.37 -25.26
C SER A 111 -31.35 -16.75 -25.85
N PRO A 112 -30.78 -17.18 -27.00
CA PRO A 112 -31.13 -18.48 -27.59
C PRO A 112 -30.89 -19.71 -26.70
N SER A 113 -30.05 -19.57 -25.66
CA SER A 113 -29.77 -20.64 -24.71
C SER A 113 -30.89 -20.85 -23.69
N GLY A 114 -31.80 -19.89 -23.54
CA GLY A 114 -32.81 -19.85 -22.47
C GLY A 114 -32.29 -19.46 -21.08
N ALA A 115 -30.96 -19.49 -20.88
CA ALA A 115 -30.30 -19.27 -19.59
C ALA A 115 -29.66 -17.87 -19.43
N GLY A 116 -29.65 -17.07 -20.49
CA GLY A 116 -29.09 -15.70 -20.48
C GLY A 116 -30.08 -14.68 -21.02
N VAL A 117 -29.75 -13.39 -20.87
CA VAL A 117 -30.56 -12.24 -21.29
C VAL A 117 -29.73 -11.29 -22.12
N HIS A 118 -30.26 -10.82 -23.25
CA HIS A 118 -29.67 -9.72 -24.03
C HIS A 118 -30.45 -8.44 -23.79
N ILE A 119 -29.76 -7.33 -23.58
CA ILE A 119 -30.35 -5.99 -23.46
C ILE A 119 -29.74 -5.12 -24.55
N LEU A 120 -30.57 -4.46 -25.34
CA LEU A 120 -30.13 -3.53 -26.39
C LEU A 120 -30.41 -2.10 -25.95
N VAL A 121 -29.46 -1.19 -26.15
CA VAL A 121 -29.58 0.23 -25.80
C VAL A 121 -28.98 1.11 -26.90
N TYR A 122 -29.56 2.29 -27.08
CA TYR A 122 -28.87 3.36 -27.79
C TYR A 122 -27.99 4.15 -26.80
N ALA A 123 -26.81 4.53 -27.22
CA ALA A 123 -25.91 5.36 -26.44
C ALA A 123 -24.97 6.12 -27.39
N ASP A 124 -24.25 7.10 -26.88
CA ASP A 124 -23.28 7.87 -27.66
C ASP A 124 -21.93 7.15 -27.70
N ARG A 125 -21.56 6.48 -26.60
CA ARG A 125 -20.31 5.72 -26.47
C ARG A 125 -20.42 4.59 -25.45
N LEU A 126 -19.62 3.55 -25.65
CA LEU A 126 -19.46 2.49 -24.66
C LEU A 126 -18.58 2.99 -23.47
N PRO A 127 -19.01 2.82 -22.21
CA PRO A 127 -18.24 3.31 -21.07
C PRO A 127 -16.97 2.49 -20.85
N GLY A 128 -15.88 3.16 -20.46
CA GLY A 128 -14.60 2.55 -20.08
C GLY A 128 -13.93 1.65 -21.14
N PRO A 129 -12.71 1.13 -20.86
CA PRO A 129 -12.03 0.17 -21.73
C PRO A 129 -12.50 -1.28 -21.48
N GLU A 130 -13.06 -1.58 -20.31
CA GLU A 130 -13.46 -2.93 -19.93
C GLU A 130 -14.79 -3.33 -20.54
N ARG A 131 -14.90 -4.60 -20.95
CA ARG A 131 -16.04 -5.12 -21.71
C ARG A 131 -16.73 -6.30 -21.07
N ARG A 132 -16.12 -6.93 -20.06
CA ARG A 132 -16.65 -8.12 -19.40
C ARG A 132 -16.19 -8.19 -17.96
N ARG A 133 -17.11 -8.50 -17.05
CA ARG A 133 -16.80 -8.95 -15.69
C ARG A 133 -17.88 -9.90 -15.19
N GLY A 134 -17.47 -11.10 -14.78
CA GLY A 134 -18.41 -12.14 -14.37
C GLY A 134 -19.36 -12.54 -15.51
N ALA A 135 -20.67 -12.43 -15.23
CA ALA A 135 -21.75 -12.74 -16.16
C ALA A 135 -22.18 -11.56 -17.05
N VAL A 136 -21.61 -10.37 -16.87
CA VAL A 136 -22.01 -9.16 -17.60
C VAL A 136 -20.97 -8.83 -18.67
N GLU A 137 -21.39 -8.73 -19.92
CA GLU A 137 -20.59 -8.27 -21.06
C GLU A 137 -21.25 -7.09 -21.79
N MET A 138 -20.45 -6.17 -22.34
CA MET A 138 -20.93 -5.01 -23.08
C MET A 138 -20.20 -4.84 -24.42
N TYR A 139 -20.96 -4.61 -25.49
CA TYR A 139 -20.48 -4.60 -26.88
C TYR A 139 -21.12 -3.48 -27.72
N GLY A 140 -20.49 -3.12 -28.84
CA GLY A 140 -20.97 -2.10 -29.79
C GLY A 140 -19.95 -1.01 -30.16
N ALA A 141 -18.67 -1.18 -29.79
CA ALA A 141 -17.62 -0.20 -30.15
C ALA A 141 -17.40 -0.14 -31.68
N PRO A 142 -17.27 1.06 -32.28
CA PRO A 142 -17.12 1.23 -33.74
C PRO A 142 -15.93 0.47 -34.35
N GLU A 143 -14.85 0.30 -33.59
CA GLU A 143 -13.62 -0.34 -34.05
C GLU A 143 -13.68 -1.88 -34.05
N SER A 144 -14.72 -2.48 -33.46
CA SER A 144 -14.91 -3.93 -33.39
C SER A 144 -16.40 -4.29 -33.29
N PRO A 145 -17.20 -4.01 -34.35
CA PRO A 145 -18.62 -4.33 -34.34
C PRO A 145 -18.83 -5.84 -34.18
N ARG A 146 -19.71 -6.19 -33.24
CA ARG A 146 -20.14 -7.58 -32.98
C ARG A 146 -21.63 -7.67 -33.26
N TYR A 147 -22.13 -8.87 -33.47
CA TYR A 147 -23.57 -9.11 -33.57
C TYR A 147 -24.07 -9.84 -32.34
N PHE A 148 -25.30 -9.54 -31.94
CA PHE A 148 -26.08 -10.34 -31.00
C PHE A 148 -27.01 -11.26 -31.76
N THR A 149 -27.18 -12.49 -31.29
CA THR A 149 -28.31 -13.30 -31.76
C THR A 149 -29.60 -12.71 -31.23
N PHE A 150 -30.59 -12.56 -32.11
CA PHE A 150 -31.86 -11.94 -31.82
C PHE A 150 -32.95 -13.00 -31.74
N THR A 151 -33.68 -13.07 -30.63
CA THR A 151 -34.73 -14.08 -30.41
C THR A 151 -36.14 -13.52 -30.49
N GLY A 152 -36.31 -12.21 -30.30
CA GLY A 152 -37.62 -11.56 -30.21
C GLY A 152 -38.41 -11.95 -28.95
N GLN A 153 -37.84 -12.76 -28.04
CA GLN A 153 -38.51 -13.22 -26.83
C GLN A 153 -38.34 -12.19 -25.71
N ARG A 154 -39.06 -11.06 -25.84
CA ARG A 154 -39.02 -9.95 -24.89
C ARG A 154 -39.36 -10.42 -23.47
N LEU A 155 -38.61 -9.93 -22.49
CA LEU A 155 -38.96 -10.12 -21.07
C LEU A 155 -40.25 -9.35 -20.73
N PRO A 156 -41.17 -9.90 -19.91
CA PRO A 156 -42.47 -9.28 -19.65
C PRO A 156 -42.42 -7.82 -19.18
N ASP A 157 -41.44 -7.47 -18.33
CA ASP A 157 -41.31 -6.16 -17.71
C ASP A 157 -40.36 -5.20 -18.46
N ALA A 158 -39.83 -5.62 -19.62
CA ALA A 158 -38.93 -4.78 -20.42
C ALA A 158 -39.70 -3.92 -21.42
N PRO A 159 -39.26 -2.68 -21.71
CA PRO A 159 -39.87 -1.83 -22.74
C PRO A 159 -39.97 -2.49 -24.14
N GLU A 160 -40.98 -2.09 -24.91
CA GLU A 160 -41.20 -2.57 -26.29
C GLU A 160 -40.17 -2.02 -27.30
N GLU A 161 -39.54 -0.88 -26.98
CA GLU A 161 -38.58 -0.22 -27.85
C GLU A 161 -37.19 -0.15 -27.23
N VAL A 162 -36.18 -0.03 -28.09
CA VAL A 162 -34.81 0.29 -27.69
C VAL A 162 -34.72 1.78 -27.36
N CYS A 163 -34.18 2.12 -26.20
CA CYS A 163 -34.13 3.47 -25.64
C CYS A 163 -32.70 3.99 -25.59
N HIS A 164 -32.53 5.31 -25.63
CA HIS A 164 -31.23 5.94 -25.36
C HIS A 164 -30.95 6.01 -23.86
N ARG A 165 -29.81 5.47 -23.43
CA ARG A 165 -29.51 5.16 -22.02
C ARG A 165 -28.03 5.37 -21.67
N GLN A 166 -27.44 6.51 -22.06
CA GLN A 166 -26.00 6.77 -21.84
C GLN A 166 -25.64 6.73 -20.34
N ALA A 167 -26.37 7.44 -19.49
CA ALA A 167 -26.05 7.55 -18.06
C ALA A 167 -26.28 6.21 -17.32
N GLU A 168 -27.34 5.50 -17.67
CA GLU A 168 -27.67 4.20 -17.10
C GLU A 168 -26.68 3.13 -17.55
N LEU A 169 -26.25 3.15 -18.82
CA LEU A 169 -25.19 2.29 -19.33
C LEU A 169 -23.86 2.57 -18.62
N GLU A 170 -23.52 3.84 -18.36
CA GLU A 170 -22.34 4.23 -17.56
C GLU A 170 -22.45 3.74 -16.11
N ALA A 171 -23.62 3.86 -15.48
CA ALA A 171 -23.85 3.41 -14.11
C ALA A 171 -23.75 1.87 -13.98
N VAL A 172 -24.36 1.14 -14.91
CA VAL A 172 -24.26 -0.32 -14.97
C VAL A 172 -22.83 -0.74 -15.28
N HIS A 173 -22.13 -0.05 -16.19
CA HIS A 173 -20.73 -0.34 -16.46
C HIS A 173 -19.86 -0.12 -15.23
N ALA A 174 -20.00 1.03 -14.55
CA ALA A 174 -19.22 1.33 -13.34
C ALA A 174 -19.47 0.31 -12.22
N ARG A 175 -20.72 -0.16 -12.06
CA ARG A 175 -21.11 -1.06 -10.99
C ARG A 175 -20.76 -2.53 -11.26
N TYR A 176 -20.92 -2.98 -12.50
CA TYR A 176 -20.87 -4.40 -12.84
C TYR A 176 -19.70 -4.78 -13.74
N VAL A 177 -19.09 -3.83 -14.44
CA VAL A 177 -18.05 -4.09 -15.45
C VAL A 177 -16.68 -3.50 -15.04
N SER A 178 -16.62 -2.22 -14.65
CA SER A 178 -15.38 -1.51 -14.30
C SER A 178 -14.64 -2.11 -13.09
N SER A 179 -13.31 -2.22 -13.20
CA SER A 179 -12.36 -2.57 -12.14
C SER A 179 -11.73 -1.34 -11.45
N THR A 180 -11.98 -0.13 -11.97
CA THR A 180 -11.34 1.11 -11.52
C THR A 180 -12.38 2.11 -11.00
N VAL A 181 -12.43 2.26 -9.67
CA VAL A 181 -13.00 3.38 -8.88
C VAL A 181 -14.47 3.76 -9.13
N ILE A 182 -15.31 3.44 -8.15
CA ILE A 182 -16.64 4.03 -7.92
C ILE A 182 -16.45 5.52 -7.57
N PRO A 183 -17.25 6.47 -8.12
CA PRO A 183 -17.23 7.88 -7.69
C PRO A 183 -17.47 8.00 -6.16
N PRO A 184 -17.07 9.12 -5.53
CA PRO A 184 -17.12 9.27 -4.08
C PRO A 184 -18.54 8.99 -3.56
N PHE A 185 -18.66 7.93 -2.77
CA PHE A 185 -19.85 7.72 -1.95
C PHE A 185 -19.83 8.81 -0.88
N SER A 186 -20.81 9.71 -0.91
CA SER A 186 -20.98 10.72 0.14
C SER A 186 -21.12 10.01 1.49
N PRO A 187 -20.41 10.43 2.55
CA PRO A 187 -20.58 9.92 3.91
C PRO A 187 -21.91 10.34 4.58
N ALA A 188 -22.92 10.75 3.80
CA ALA A 188 -24.09 11.45 4.32
C ALA A 188 -25.32 10.55 4.50
N ASP A 189 -25.41 9.39 3.85
CA ASP A 189 -26.59 8.54 3.92
C ASP A 189 -26.17 7.07 4.11
N ASN A 190 -26.04 6.65 5.37
CA ASN A 190 -26.29 5.30 5.91
C ASN A 190 -25.58 5.15 7.26
N GLU A 191 -26.27 5.50 8.35
CA GLU A 191 -26.05 4.79 9.61
C GLU A 191 -26.49 3.33 9.38
N PRO A 192 -25.73 2.31 9.86
CA PRO A 192 -26.17 0.93 9.76
C PRO A 192 -27.40 0.72 10.66
N ASP A 193 -28.54 0.39 10.05
CA ASP A 193 -29.82 0.12 10.75
C ASP A 193 -29.79 -1.21 11.57
N VAL A 194 -28.64 -1.90 11.62
CA VAL A 194 -28.42 -3.13 12.39
C VAL A 194 -27.15 -3.00 13.23
N PRO A 195 -27.25 -2.91 14.57
CA PRO A 195 -26.08 -2.85 15.45
C PRO A 195 -25.20 -4.11 15.37
N LEU A 196 -23.88 -3.95 15.45
CA LEU A 196 -22.95 -5.08 15.54
C LEU A 196 -23.12 -5.79 16.89
N ASP A 197 -23.63 -7.02 16.87
CA ASP A 197 -23.78 -7.85 18.08
C ASP A 197 -22.45 -8.53 18.44
N LEU A 198 -21.82 -8.10 19.54
CA LEU A 198 -20.55 -8.66 20.02
C LEU A 198 -20.74 -9.76 21.09
N ARG A 199 -21.98 -10.17 21.39
CA ARG A 199 -22.24 -11.18 22.43
C ARG A 199 -21.55 -12.50 22.09
N GLY A 200 -20.68 -12.96 22.99
CA GLY A 200 -19.88 -14.18 22.81
C GLY A 200 -18.47 -13.95 22.27
N VAL A 201 -18.08 -12.71 21.94
CA VAL A 201 -16.72 -12.34 21.49
C VAL A 201 -16.00 -11.57 22.60
N GLN A 202 -14.95 -12.16 23.18
CA GLN A 202 -14.22 -11.58 24.31
C GLN A 202 -12.81 -11.07 23.95
N SER A 203 -12.26 -11.49 22.80
CA SER A 203 -10.90 -11.15 22.38
C SER A 203 -10.88 -9.75 21.73
N PRO A 204 -10.05 -8.80 22.21
CA PRO A 204 -9.90 -7.49 21.59
C PRO A 204 -9.53 -7.56 20.10
N ARG A 205 -8.69 -8.55 19.71
CA ARG A 205 -8.33 -8.80 18.31
C ARG A 205 -9.50 -9.30 17.45
N ASP A 206 -10.43 -10.02 18.06
CA ASP A 206 -11.62 -10.51 17.35
C ASP A 206 -12.65 -9.38 17.21
N ILE A 207 -12.75 -8.48 18.20
CA ILE A 207 -13.57 -7.27 18.14
C ILE A 207 -13.08 -6.34 17.03
N GLU A 208 -11.77 -6.09 16.95
CA GLU A 208 -11.17 -5.27 15.86
C GLU A 208 -11.51 -5.81 14.47
N VAL A 209 -11.52 -7.14 14.28
CA VAL A 209 -11.89 -7.79 13.01
C VAL A 209 -13.36 -7.55 12.67
N LEU A 210 -14.27 -7.64 13.65
CA LEU A 210 -15.70 -7.43 13.44
C LEU A 210 -16.03 -5.95 13.20
N GLU A 211 -15.40 -5.03 13.92
CA GLU A 211 -15.54 -3.57 13.73
C GLU A 211 -15.00 -3.15 12.35
N ALA A 212 -13.85 -3.68 11.94
CA ALA A 212 -13.30 -3.42 10.61
C ALA A 212 -14.20 -4.00 9.49
N ALA A 213 -14.77 -5.19 9.70
CA ALA A 213 -15.71 -5.78 8.76
C ALA A 213 -17.00 -4.95 8.64
N ALA A 214 -17.53 -4.47 9.77
CA ALA A 214 -18.73 -3.63 9.84
C ALA A 214 -18.51 -2.22 9.27
N ALA A 215 -17.32 -1.64 9.42
CA ALA A 215 -16.96 -0.33 8.86
C ALA A 215 -16.53 -0.37 7.38
N SER A 216 -16.50 -1.55 6.77
CA SER A 216 -16.07 -1.73 5.38
C SER A 216 -17.11 -1.27 4.36
N ASN A 217 -16.70 -1.12 3.11
CA ASN A 217 -17.62 -0.87 1.98
C ASN A 217 -18.66 -2.00 1.77
N TYR A 218 -18.48 -3.16 2.43
CA TYR A 218 -19.43 -4.27 2.47
C TYR A 218 -20.08 -4.47 3.85
N GLY A 219 -19.92 -3.49 4.75
CA GLY A 219 -20.34 -3.56 6.15
C GLY A 219 -21.81 -3.88 6.33
N HIS A 220 -22.68 -3.34 5.48
CA HIS A 220 -24.11 -3.64 5.51
C HIS A 220 -24.40 -5.13 5.19
N GLU A 221 -23.74 -5.72 4.19
CA GLU A 221 -23.89 -7.15 3.88
C GLU A 221 -23.33 -8.02 5.02
N PHE A 222 -22.19 -7.60 5.58
CA PHE A 222 -21.58 -8.26 6.72
C PHE A 222 -22.50 -8.26 7.95
N LEU A 223 -23.06 -7.10 8.33
CA LEU A 223 -23.95 -6.95 9.49
C LEU A 223 -25.26 -7.74 9.31
N ALA A 224 -25.83 -7.76 8.11
CA ALA A 224 -26.99 -8.59 7.78
C ALA A 224 -26.67 -10.08 7.97
N LEU A 225 -25.56 -10.57 7.41
CA LEU A 225 -25.16 -11.97 7.57
C LEU A 225 -24.78 -12.31 9.02
N TRP A 226 -24.11 -11.41 9.72
CA TRP A 226 -23.69 -11.58 11.11
C TRP A 226 -24.89 -11.76 12.05
N SER A 227 -25.96 -10.99 11.81
CA SER A 227 -27.24 -11.07 12.51
C SER A 227 -28.16 -12.20 12.01
N GLY A 228 -27.75 -12.95 10.98
CA GLY A 228 -28.46 -14.13 10.48
C GLY A 228 -29.48 -13.82 9.37
N ASP A 229 -29.52 -12.60 8.86
CA ASP A 229 -30.32 -12.27 7.68
C ASP A 229 -29.67 -12.84 6.41
N MET A 230 -30.33 -13.85 5.85
CA MET A 230 -29.94 -14.51 4.60
C MET A 230 -30.87 -14.15 3.44
N SER A 231 -31.67 -13.08 3.59
CA SER A 231 -32.59 -12.60 2.56
C SER A 231 -31.85 -12.37 1.24
N ALA A 232 -30.63 -11.80 1.29
CA ALA A 232 -29.71 -11.63 0.16
C ALA A 232 -29.38 -12.92 -0.62
N TYR A 233 -29.49 -14.06 0.06
CA TYR A 233 -29.09 -15.39 -0.42
C TYR A 233 -30.29 -16.31 -0.70
N GLY A 234 -31.51 -15.78 -0.71
CA GLY A 234 -32.73 -16.55 -0.97
C GLY A 234 -33.00 -17.63 0.08
N GLY A 235 -32.52 -17.41 1.32
CA GLY A 235 -32.60 -18.41 2.39
C GLY A 235 -31.63 -19.59 2.22
N ASP A 236 -30.73 -19.57 1.23
CA ASP A 236 -29.69 -20.59 1.10
C ASP A 236 -28.62 -20.39 2.16
N HIS A 237 -28.83 -21.11 3.26
CA HIS A 237 -27.93 -21.23 4.38
C HIS A 237 -26.48 -21.55 3.98
N SER A 238 -26.22 -22.39 2.96
CA SER A 238 -24.84 -22.75 2.62
C SER A 238 -24.12 -21.64 1.86
N ARG A 239 -24.86 -20.87 1.08
CA ARG A 239 -24.34 -19.69 0.38
C ARG A 239 -24.10 -18.52 1.35
N ALA A 240 -25.01 -18.33 2.30
CA ALA A 240 -24.86 -17.34 3.36
C ALA A 240 -23.65 -17.66 4.26
N ASP A 241 -23.47 -18.93 4.67
CA ASP A 241 -22.29 -19.35 5.45
C ASP A 241 -20.98 -18.99 4.72
N LEU A 242 -20.89 -19.31 3.43
CA LEU A 242 -19.71 -19.04 2.62
C LEU A 242 -19.47 -17.53 2.43
N ALA A 243 -20.54 -16.74 2.29
CA ALA A 243 -20.44 -15.30 2.18
C ALA A 243 -19.91 -14.66 3.47
N LEU A 244 -20.45 -15.06 4.62
CA LEU A 244 -19.95 -14.59 5.91
C LEU A 244 -18.50 -15.02 6.14
N CYS A 245 -18.15 -16.27 5.81
CA CYS A 245 -16.77 -16.76 5.89
C CYS A 245 -15.80 -15.94 5.03
N ARG A 246 -16.23 -15.41 3.88
CA ARG A 246 -15.38 -14.56 3.03
C ARG A 246 -15.10 -13.21 3.69
N HIS A 247 -16.10 -12.61 4.33
CA HIS A 247 -15.91 -11.40 5.13
C HIS A 247 -14.96 -11.67 6.29
N LEU A 248 -15.20 -12.73 7.07
CA LEU A 248 -14.35 -13.08 8.22
C LEU A 248 -12.92 -13.40 7.82
N ILE A 249 -12.70 -14.20 6.77
CA ILE A 249 -11.35 -14.58 6.30
C ILE A 249 -10.59 -13.38 5.72
N LEU A 250 -11.28 -12.44 5.07
CA LEU A 250 -10.67 -11.21 4.56
C LEU A 250 -10.10 -10.36 5.70
N TRP A 251 -10.90 -10.14 6.75
CA TRP A 251 -10.52 -9.26 7.86
C TRP A 251 -9.64 -9.95 8.92
N ALA A 252 -9.76 -11.27 9.07
CA ALA A 252 -8.85 -12.10 9.87
C ALA A 252 -7.52 -12.40 9.16
N GLY A 253 -7.24 -11.78 8.00
CA GLY A 253 -5.96 -11.92 7.29
C GLY A 253 -5.66 -13.35 6.80
N GLY A 254 -6.70 -14.15 6.52
CA GLY A 254 -6.53 -15.56 6.12
C GLY A 254 -6.50 -16.56 7.27
N ASP A 255 -6.56 -16.13 8.53
CA ASP A 255 -6.57 -17.02 9.70
C ASP A 255 -7.91 -17.78 9.79
N THR A 256 -7.88 -19.05 9.39
CA THR A 256 -9.05 -19.94 9.45
C THR A 256 -9.46 -20.30 10.88
N VAL A 257 -8.55 -20.26 11.85
CA VAL A 257 -8.85 -20.56 13.26
C VAL A 257 -9.58 -19.38 13.89
N GLN A 258 -9.11 -18.16 13.63
CA GLN A 258 -9.81 -16.95 14.06
C GLN A 258 -11.18 -16.83 13.39
N ALA A 259 -11.26 -17.08 12.08
CA ALA A 259 -12.52 -17.04 11.35
C ALA A 259 -13.52 -18.13 11.79
N ASP A 260 -13.06 -19.33 12.16
CA ASP A 260 -13.93 -20.37 12.74
C ASP A 260 -14.53 -19.93 14.08
N ARG A 261 -13.70 -19.35 14.97
CA ARG A 261 -14.16 -18.82 16.25
C ARG A 261 -15.18 -17.69 16.08
N LEU A 262 -14.94 -16.78 15.14
CA LEU A 262 -15.87 -15.69 14.82
C LEU A 262 -17.16 -16.20 14.18
N PHE A 263 -17.08 -17.17 13.26
CA PHE A 263 -18.28 -17.76 12.65
C PHE A 263 -19.18 -18.41 13.70
N ARG A 264 -18.59 -19.08 14.69
CA ARG A 264 -19.33 -19.69 15.82
C ARG A 264 -20.04 -18.67 16.71
N ALA A 265 -19.58 -17.42 16.73
CA ALA A 265 -20.22 -16.33 17.45
C ALA A 265 -21.30 -15.62 16.62
N SER A 266 -21.44 -15.94 15.33
CA SER A 266 -22.47 -15.36 14.47
C SER A 266 -23.82 -16.07 14.60
N ALA A 267 -24.90 -15.40 14.21
CA ALA A 267 -26.23 -15.99 14.19
C ALA A 267 -26.43 -17.06 13.09
N LEU A 268 -25.46 -17.26 12.19
CA LEU A 268 -25.49 -18.32 11.17
C LEU A 268 -24.99 -19.69 11.68
N MET A 269 -24.40 -19.73 12.88
CA MET A 269 -23.87 -20.96 13.47
C MET A 269 -24.98 -22.01 13.70
N ARG A 270 -24.73 -23.26 13.28
CA ARG A 270 -25.67 -24.39 13.42
C ARG A 270 -24.94 -25.74 13.50
N PRO A 271 -25.59 -26.83 13.96
CA PRO A 271 -24.95 -28.15 14.11
C PRO A 271 -24.27 -28.68 12.84
N LYS A 272 -24.78 -28.30 11.66
CA LYS A 272 -24.17 -28.62 10.35
C LYS A 272 -22.72 -28.18 10.25
N TRP A 273 -22.31 -27.12 10.96
CA TRP A 273 -20.94 -26.62 10.96
C TRP A 273 -19.91 -27.69 11.34
N ASP A 274 -20.25 -28.53 12.31
CA ASP A 274 -19.38 -29.57 12.85
C ASP A 274 -19.64 -30.97 12.24
N GLU A 275 -20.56 -31.09 11.28
CA GLU A 275 -20.82 -32.35 10.58
C GLU A 275 -19.60 -32.84 9.80
N GLY A 276 -19.24 -34.12 9.99
CA GLY A 276 -18.19 -34.78 9.23
C GLY A 276 -18.50 -34.89 7.73
N ARG A 277 -17.58 -34.40 6.90
CA ARG A 277 -17.60 -34.51 5.43
C ARG A 277 -16.29 -35.20 5.00
N GLY A 278 -16.23 -36.51 5.16
CA GLY A 278 -15.02 -37.30 4.94
C GLY A 278 -13.99 -37.02 6.04
N ALA A 279 -12.77 -36.60 5.67
CA ALA A 279 -11.70 -36.32 6.63
C ALA A 279 -11.82 -34.97 7.38
N ASN A 280 -12.73 -34.08 6.95
CA ASN A 280 -12.87 -32.71 7.49
C ASN A 280 -14.34 -32.40 7.80
N THR A 281 -14.63 -31.38 8.62
CA THR A 281 -16.01 -30.89 8.86
C THR A 281 -16.52 -30.02 7.72
N TYR A 282 -17.84 -29.77 7.69
CA TYR A 282 -18.44 -28.79 6.78
C TYR A 282 -17.84 -27.39 6.99
N GLY A 283 -17.72 -26.93 8.24
CA GLY A 283 -17.16 -25.62 8.57
C GLY A 283 -15.73 -25.45 8.08
N TRP A 284 -14.88 -26.47 8.29
CA TRP A 284 -13.52 -26.49 7.76
C TRP A 284 -13.50 -26.34 6.23
N ARG A 285 -14.37 -27.06 5.52
CA ARG A 285 -14.44 -26.97 4.05
C ARG A 285 -14.92 -25.60 3.58
N THR A 286 -15.87 -24.98 4.28
CA THR A 286 -16.42 -23.67 3.93
C THR A 286 -15.37 -22.57 4.13
N LEU A 287 -14.63 -22.58 5.25
CA LEU A 287 -13.51 -21.67 5.49
C LEU A 287 -12.38 -21.87 4.48
N HIS A 288 -12.00 -23.12 4.21
CA HIS A 288 -10.97 -23.42 3.22
C HIS A 288 -11.37 -22.98 1.81
N GLU A 289 -12.65 -23.15 1.43
CA GLU A 289 -13.18 -22.64 0.17
C GLU A 289 -13.17 -21.10 0.13
N ALA A 290 -13.46 -20.42 1.24
CA ALA A 290 -13.34 -18.97 1.35
C ALA A 290 -11.89 -18.49 1.14
N VAL A 291 -10.91 -19.18 1.75
CA VAL A 291 -9.46 -18.93 1.55
C VAL A 291 -9.04 -19.16 0.10
N VAL A 292 -9.46 -20.28 -0.51
CA VAL A 292 -9.14 -20.59 -1.92
C VAL A 292 -9.71 -19.54 -2.88
N ARG A 293 -10.90 -19.01 -2.58
CA ARG A 293 -11.52 -17.92 -3.36
C ARG A 293 -10.85 -16.57 -3.13
N LEU A 294 -10.27 -16.33 -1.95
CA LEU A 294 -9.51 -15.13 -1.65
C LEU A 294 -8.13 -15.11 -2.36
N HIS A 295 -7.46 -16.26 -2.47
CA HIS A 295 -6.10 -16.36 -3.04
C HIS A 295 -6.02 -16.74 -4.53
N GLY A 296 -7.15 -16.86 -5.22
CA GLY A 296 -7.19 -16.88 -6.69
C GLY A 296 -6.30 -17.94 -7.38
N ARG A 297 -6.23 -19.18 -6.89
CA ARG A 297 -5.76 -20.38 -7.64
C ARG A 297 -6.28 -21.66 -6.98
N LYS A 298 -6.85 -22.60 -7.77
CA LYS A 298 -7.13 -23.96 -7.30
C LYS A 298 -5.84 -24.80 -7.29
N PRO A 299 -5.48 -25.50 -6.20
CA PRO A 299 -4.57 -26.64 -6.31
C PRO A 299 -5.29 -27.77 -7.06
N ARG A 300 -4.66 -28.29 -8.12
CA ARG A 300 -5.14 -29.47 -8.86
C ARG A 300 -5.28 -30.64 -7.87
N ARG A 301 -6.52 -31.13 -7.69
CA ARG A 301 -6.77 -32.42 -7.03
C ARG A 301 -5.98 -33.51 -7.78
N ARG A 302 -5.00 -34.13 -7.11
CA ARG A 302 -4.43 -35.41 -7.53
C ARG A 302 -5.57 -36.43 -7.61
N ARG A 303 -5.93 -36.86 -8.83
CA ARG A 303 -6.73 -38.07 -9.03
C ARG A 303 -5.88 -39.25 -8.56
N ARG A 304 -6.33 -39.95 -7.51
CA ARG A 304 -5.87 -41.32 -7.22
C ARG A 304 -6.18 -42.17 -8.45
N SER A 305 -5.15 -42.70 -9.11
CA SER A 305 -5.27 -43.71 -10.14
C SER A 305 -5.77 -45.01 -9.51
N LYS A 306 -6.89 -45.54 -10.01
CA LYS A 306 -7.26 -46.95 -9.77
C LYS A 306 -6.29 -47.86 -10.54
N PRO A 307 -5.91 -49.03 -10.00
CA PRO A 307 -5.06 -49.96 -10.73
C PRO A 307 -5.83 -50.56 -11.92
N LYS A 308 -5.16 -50.63 -13.08
CA LYS A 308 -5.66 -51.24 -14.32
C LYS A 308 -5.52 -52.77 -14.23
N PRO A 309 -6.49 -53.57 -14.72
CA PRO A 309 -6.34 -55.03 -14.77
C PRO A 309 -5.33 -55.44 -15.87
N PRO A 310 -4.69 -56.62 -15.78
CA PRO A 310 -3.69 -57.04 -16.75
C PRO A 310 -4.39 -57.52 -18.03
N GLU A 311 -3.90 -57.04 -19.18
CA GLU A 311 -4.22 -57.60 -20.50
C GLU A 311 -3.07 -58.48 -21.00
N PRO A 312 -3.37 -59.55 -21.76
CA PRO A 312 -2.44 -60.63 -22.07
C PRO A 312 -1.46 -60.27 -23.20
N GLN A 313 -0.35 -61.00 -23.18
CA GLN A 313 0.84 -60.87 -24.01
C GLN A 313 0.57 -61.09 -25.52
N GLY A 314 1.32 -60.38 -26.37
CA GLY A 314 1.74 -60.94 -27.66
C GLY A 314 1.94 -59.97 -28.84
N ARG A 315 3.14 -59.38 -28.94
CA ARG A 315 4.04 -59.30 -30.13
C ARG A 315 4.91 -58.02 -30.07
N PRO A 316 6.21 -58.10 -30.39
CA PRO A 316 7.09 -56.93 -30.35
C PRO A 316 6.83 -56.02 -31.56
N ALA A 317 6.63 -54.73 -31.30
CA ALA A 317 6.72 -53.68 -32.32
C ALA A 317 8.20 -53.35 -32.59
N PRO A 318 8.58 -52.92 -33.81
CA PRO A 318 9.97 -52.60 -34.14
C PRO A 318 10.43 -51.38 -33.34
N ALA A 319 11.74 -51.32 -33.05
CA ALA A 319 12.38 -50.24 -32.32
C ALA A 319 12.06 -48.87 -32.95
N GLU A 320 11.48 -47.98 -32.14
CA GLU A 320 11.34 -46.57 -32.46
C GLU A 320 12.72 -45.91 -32.37
N GLU A 321 13.19 -45.35 -33.49
CA GLU A 321 14.33 -44.44 -33.53
C GLU A 321 14.01 -43.17 -32.74
N GLU A 322 14.96 -42.70 -31.94
CA GLU A 322 14.86 -41.41 -31.23
C GLU A 322 14.68 -40.26 -32.25
N PRO A 323 13.76 -39.30 -32.02
CA PRO A 323 13.57 -38.19 -32.95
C PRO A 323 14.78 -37.26 -32.91
N ALA A 324 15.42 -37.06 -34.08
CA ALA A 324 16.50 -36.10 -34.28
C ALA A 324 16.06 -34.67 -33.91
N GLU A 325 16.89 -33.93 -33.18
CA GLU A 325 16.67 -32.51 -32.85
C GLU A 325 16.50 -31.68 -34.14
N GLU A 326 15.32 -31.06 -34.32
CA GLU A 326 15.13 -30.09 -35.39
C GLU A 326 16.06 -28.88 -35.16
N PRO A 327 16.85 -28.44 -36.16
CA PRO A 327 17.78 -27.33 -35.98
C PRO A 327 17.04 -26.02 -35.70
N CYS A 328 17.60 -25.21 -34.77
CA CYS A 328 17.04 -23.91 -34.39
C CYS A 328 16.68 -23.07 -35.63
N PRO A 329 15.43 -22.58 -35.76
CA PRO A 329 14.96 -21.90 -36.98
C PRO A 329 15.52 -20.46 -37.11
N TYR A 330 16.33 -20.01 -36.16
CA TYR A 330 16.90 -18.67 -36.12
C TYR A 330 18.41 -18.72 -36.27
N ARG A 331 18.96 -17.74 -36.96
CA ARG A 331 20.42 -17.54 -37.02
C ARG A 331 20.77 -16.06 -37.09
N GLU A 332 22.02 -15.77 -36.71
CA GLU A 332 22.62 -14.46 -36.87
C GLU A 332 23.47 -14.46 -38.14
N GLU A 333 23.26 -13.49 -39.03
CA GLU A 333 23.98 -13.38 -40.30
C GLU A 333 24.18 -11.90 -40.63
N ASP A 334 25.43 -11.49 -40.92
CA ASP A 334 25.81 -10.09 -41.19
C ASP A 334 25.29 -9.06 -40.18
N GLY A 335 25.26 -9.43 -38.89
CA GLY A 335 24.76 -8.57 -37.81
C GLY A 335 23.23 -8.41 -37.77
N ARG A 336 22.50 -9.21 -38.56
CA ARG A 336 21.04 -9.24 -38.60
C ARG A 336 20.52 -10.56 -38.02
N LEU A 337 19.30 -10.51 -37.51
CA LEU A 337 18.59 -11.69 -37.04
C LEU A 337 17.72 -12.24 -38.15
N MET A 338 17.96 -13.49 -38.54
CA MET A 338 17.30 -14.17 -39.64
C MET A 338 16.37 -15.26 -39.12
N TRP A 339 15.22 -15.43 -39.77
CA TRP A 339 14.31 -16.54 -39.52
C TRP A 339 14.14 -17.40 -40.76
N ARG A 340 14.46 -18.70 -40.61
CA ARG A 340 14.22 -19.74 -41.61
C ARG A 340 12.86 -20.40 -41.33
N ARG A 341 11.92 -20.25 -42.26
CA ARG A 341 10.62 -20.93 -42.24
C ARG A 341 10.62 -22.05 -43.26
N VAL A 342 10.20 -23.25 -42.86
CA VAL A 342 9.94 -24.33 -43.80
C VAL A 342 8.42 -24.47 -43.96
N ARG A 343 7.91 -24.31 -45.18
CA ARG A 343 6.50 -24.57 -45.52
C ARG A 343 6.47 -25.48 -46.74
N ASN A 344 5.72 -26.58 -46.68
CA ASN A 344 5.56 -27.55 -47.78
C ASN A 344 6.91 -28.02 -48.37
N GLY A 345 7.94 -28.20 -47.53
CA GLY A 345 9.29 -28.61 -47.98
C GLY A 345 10.15 -27.47 -48.57
N ALA A 346 9.61 -26.28 -48.79
CA ALA A 346 10.37 -25.11 -49.24
C ALA A 346 10.82 -24.26 -48.03
N ALA A 347 12.13 -24.05 -47.91
CA ALA A 347 12.71 -23.14 -46.92
C ALA A 347 12.71 -21.71 -47.48
N SER A 348 12.10 -20.77 -46.75
CA SER A 348 12.22 -19.34 -47.00
C SER A 348 12.89 -18.64 -45.83
N GLU A 349 13.73 -17.67 -46.13
CA GLU A 349 14.48 -16.91 -45.14
C GLU A 349 14.01 -15.46 -45.14
N THR A 350 13.77 -14.92 -43.96
CA THR A 350 13.28 -13.56 -43.80
C THR A 350 14.08 -12.85 -42.73
N VAL A 351 14.45 -11.60 -43.00
CA VAL A 351 15.08 -10.72 -42.01
C VAL A 351 14.06 -10.41 -40.92
N LEU A 352 14.33 -10.85 -39.70
CA LEU A 352 13.48 -10.64 -38.53
C LEU A 352 13.80 -9.32 -37.84
N ALA A 353 15.08 -8.94 -37.77
CA ALA A 353 15.52 -7.65 -37.25
C ALA A 353 16.85 -7.21 -37.88
N SER A 354 17.06 -5.91 -38.00
CA SER A 354 18.32 -5.30 -38.48
C SER A 354 19.47 -5.37 -37.47
N PHE A 355 19.23 -5.95 -36.29
CA PHE A 355 20.16 -6.06 -35.17
C PHE A 355 20.11 -7.48 -34.59
N THR A 356 21.12 -7.83 -33.81
CA THR A 356 21.12 -9.07 -33.00
C THR A 356 20.92 -8.73 -31.52
N ALA A 357 20.26 -9.61 -30.79
CA ALA A 357 20.04 -9.45 -29.37
C ALA A 357 20.12 -10.80 -28.65
N ARG A 358 20.82 -10.84 -27.51
CA ARG A 358 20.95 -12.01 -26.65
C ARG A 358 20.78 -11.64 -25.20
N ILE A 359 20.11 -12.49 -24.44
CA ILE A 359 19.99 -12.41 -23.00
C ILE A 359 21.30 -12.96 -22.41
N LEU A 360 22.10 -12.09 -21.79
CA LEU A 360 23.35 -12.46 -21.14
C LEU A 360 23.12 -12.97 -19.71
N GLN A 361 22.17 -12.36 -19.00
CA GLN A 361 21.87 -12.70 -17.61
C GLN A 361 20.37 -12.75 -17.36
N ASP A 362 19.97 -13.75 -16.59
CA ASP A 362 18.66 -13.83 -15.95
C ASP A 362 18.82 -13.47 -14.48
N GLN A 363 18.41 -12.26 -14.12
CA GLN A 363 18.60 -11.71 -12.79
C GLN A 363 17.31 -11.83 -11.99
N ILE A 364 17.39 -12.53 -10.87
CA ILE A 364 16.37 -12.50 -9.82
C ILE A 364 16.67 -11.27 -8.98
N VAL A 365 15.74 -10.34 -8.89
CA VAL A 365 15.83 -9.11 -8.09
C VAL A 365 14.92 -9.28 -6.89
N ASP A 366 15.50 -9.37 -5.69
CA ASP A 366 14.81 -9.59 -4.43
C ASP A 366 14.81 -8.31 -3.59
N ASP A 367 13.64 -7.71 -3.35
CA ASP A 367 13.52 -6.53 -2.51
C ASP A 367 13.35 -6.84 -1.00
N GLY A 368 13.45 -8.13 -0.65
CA GLY A 368 13.30 -8.69 0.68
C GLY A 368 11.85 -9.02 1.04
N GLN A 369 10.89 -8.76 0.14
CA GLN A 369 9.49 -9.17 0.25
C GLN A 369 8.99 -9.86 -1.02
N GLU A 370 9.32 -9.33 -2.19
CA GLU A 370 8.96 -9.85 -3.50
C GLU A 370 10.21 -10.08 -4.36
N THR A 371 10.19 -11.15 -5.15
CA THR A 371 11.20 -11.40 -6.18
C THR A 371 10.63 -11.07 -7.56
N ALA A 372 11.37 -10.33 -8.37
CA ALA A 372 11.07 -10.05 -9.78
C ALA A 372 12.19 -10.55 -10.70
N ARG A 373 11.88 -10.88 -11.95
CA ARG A 373 12.91 -11.22 -12.96
C ARG A 373 13.27 -10.02 -13.84
N ARG A 374 14.56 -9.83 -14.07
CA ARG A 374 15.16 -8.80 -14.93
C ARG A 374 16.20 -9.46 -15.84
N PHE A 375 16.10 -9.25 -17.14
CA PHE A 375 17.05 -9.74 -18.12
C PHE A 375 18.08 -8.68 -18.44
N VAL A 376 19.36 -9.05 -18.53
CA VAL A 376 20.38 -8.17 -19.15
C VAL A 376 20.50 -8.59 -20.61
N ILE A 377 20.00 -7.74 -21.51
CA ILE A 377 19.99 -8.01 -22.93
C ILE A 377 21.14 -7.24 -23.58
N GLN A 378 22.04 -7.97 -24.22
CA GLN A 378 23.04 -7.39 -25.11
C GLN A 378 22.45 -7.26 -26.51
N VAL A 379 22.50 -6.05 -27.04
CA VAL A 379 22.03 -5.70 -28.38
C VAL A 379 23.20 -5.24 -29.20
N ARG A 380 23.39 -5.80 -30.39
CA ARG A 380 24.36 -5.31 -31.37
C ARG A 380 23.59 -4.59 -32.48
N PRO A 381 23.54 -3.24 -32.46
CA PRO A 381 22.91 -2.48 -33.52
C PRO A 381 23.69 -2.64 -34.84
N PRO A 382 23.06 -2.37 -36.00
CA PRO A 382 23.75 -2.43 -37.29
C PRO A 382 24.86 -1.38 -37.42
N THR A 383 24.78 -0.29 -36.64
CA THR A 383 25.83 0.73 -36.53
C THR A 383 26.05 1.10 -35.07
N GLY A 384 27.31 1.26 -34.67
CA GLY A 384 27.70 1.64 -33.31
C GLY A 384 28.17 0.48 -32.44
N LYS A 385 28.43 0.77 -31.17
CA LYS A 385 28.92 -0.22 -30.20
C LYS A 385 27.76 -1.07 -29.65
N PRO A 386 28.02 -2.34 -29.28
CA PRO A 386 27.05 -3.15 -28.55
C PRO A 386 26.55 -2.44 -27.28
N LEU A 387 25.26 -2.54 -27.03
CA LEU A 387 24.57 -1.96 -25.87
C LEU A 387 24.15 -3.10 -24.94
N SER A 388 24.22 -2.91 -23.63
CA SER A 388 23.67 -3.85 -22.64
C SER A 388 22.64 -3.13 -21.81
N LEU A 389 21.41 -3.64 -21.79
CA LEU A 389 20.28 -2.98 -21.15
C LEU A 389 19.63 -3.95 -20.14
N PRO A 390 19.42 -3.52 -18.89
CA PRO A 390 18.56 -4.24 -17.96
C PRO A 390 17.08 -4.03 -18.36
N VAL A 391 16.35 -5.12 -18.53
CA VAL A 391 14.95 -5.13 -18.99
C VAL A 391 14.11 -6.01 -18.06
N HIS A 392 13.02 -5.49 -17.49
CA HIS A 392 12.11 -6.34 -16.70
C HIS A 392 11.50 -7.43 -17.59
N ALA A 393 11.35 -8.65 -17.05
CA ALA A 393 10.84 -9.79 -17.83
C ALA A 393 9.47 -9.51 -18.49
N ALA A 394 8.59 -8.76 -17.81
CA ALA A 394 7.30 -8.33 -18.37
C ALA A 394 7.44 -7.40 -19.57
N ASP A 395 8.40 -6.47 -19.55
CA ASP A 395 8.67 -5.55 -20.65
C ASP A 395 9.36 -6.23 -21.82
N PHE A 396 10.19 -7.24 -21.53
CA PHE A 396 10.73 -8.14 -22.55
C PHE A 396 9.62 -8.89 -23.28
N ILE A 397 8.68 -9.50 -22.55
CA ILE A 397 7.55 -10.23 -23.12
C ILE A 397 6.66 -9.31 -23.97
N GLY A 398 6.36 -8.11 -23.47
CA GLY A 398 5.54 -7.11 -24.15
C GLY A 398 6.26 -6.30 -25.25
N GLY A 399 7.57 -6.45 -25.41
CA GLY A 399 8.37 -5.75 -26.41
C GLY A 399 8.57 -4.25 -26.17
N ARG A 400 8.26 -3.73 -24.98
CA ARG A 400 8.42 -2.29 -24.65
C ARG A 400 9.88 -1.84 -24.68
N TRP A 401 10.81 -2.74 -24.35
CA TRP A 401 12.25 -2.50 -24.33
C TRP A 401 12.85 -2.09 -25.68
N LEU A 402 12.18 -2.42 -26.79
CA LEU A 402 12.60 -2.00 -28.12
C LEU A 402 12.59 -0.47 -28.29
N GLN A 403 11.78 0.26 -27.51
CA GLN A 403 11.74 1.72 -27.51
C GLN A 403 13.02 2.36 -26.97
N SER A 404 13.81 1.61 -26.20
CA SER A 404 15.07 2.05 -25.62
C SER A 404 16.26 1.89 -26.59
N LEU A 405 16.02 1.30 -27.77
CA LEU A 405 17.06 1.05 -28.77
C LEU A 405 17.25 2.24 -29.72
N PRO A 406 18.44 2.39 -30.34
CA PRO A 406 18.63 3.35 -31.41
C PRO A 406 17.66 3.12 -32.57
N ALA A 407 17.29 4.18 -33.28
CA ALA A 407 16.37 4.11 -34.42
C ALA A 407 16.88 3.21 -35.57
N SER A 408 18.19 2.91 -35.62
CA SER A 408 18.79 1.96 -36.57
C SER A 408 18.41 0.49 -36.29
N CYS A 409 17.89 0.19 -35.09
CA CYS A 409 17.39 -1.12 -34.69
C CYS A 409 15.92 -1.27 -35.12
N VAL A 410 15.70 -1.87 -36.29
CA VAL A 410 14.39 -2.03 -36.91
C VAL A 410 13.98 -3.49 -36.83
N VAL A 411 12.76 -3.73 -36.36
CA VAL A 411 12.11 -5.05 -36.39
C VAL A 411 11.35 -5.18 -37.70
N GLY A 412 11.49 -6.33 -38.37
CA GLY A 412 10.85 -6.58 -39.66
C GLY A 412 9.31 -6.51 -39.57
N PRO A 413 8.63 -6.08 -40.64
CA PRO A 413 7.17 -6.01 -40.66
C PRO A 413 6.54 -7.41 -40.69
N GLY A 414 5.38 -7.58 -40.05
CA GLY A 414 4.61 -8.82 -40.12
C GLY A 414 3.79 -9.11 -38.87
N TYR A 415 2.66 -9.80 -39.05
CA TYR A 415 1.84 -10.28 -37.93
C TYR A 415 2.66 -11.25 -37.08
N GLY A 416 2.78 -10.96 -35.77
CA GLY A 416 3.59 -11.75 -34.84
C GLY A 416 5.11 -11.56 -34.95
N ALA A 417 5.60 -10.54 -35.66
CA ALA A 417 7.05 -10.28 -35.79
C ALA A 417 7.72 -10.04 -34.42
N ARG A 418 7.04 -9.34 -33.50
CA ARG A 418 7.53 -9.13 -32.12
C ARG A 418 7.58 -10.42 -31.30
N ASP A 419 6.57 -11.28 -31.43
CA ASP A 419 6.56 -12.59 -30.76
C ASP A 419 7.66 -13.51 -31.30
N THR A 420 7.88 -13.46 -32.62
CA THR A 420 8.95 -14.20 -33.29
C THR A 420 10.32 -13.69 -32.85
N LEU A 421 10.51 -12.37 -32.80
CA LEU A 421 11.74 -11.76 -32.29
C LEU A 421 12.00 -12.18 -30.84
N ARG A 422 11.00 -12.12 -29.97
CA ARG A 422 11.12 -12.59 -28.58
C ARG A 422 11.57 -14.05 -28.53
N HIS A 423 10.91 -14.94 -29.30
CA HIS A 423 11.25 -16.35 -29.35
C HIS A 423 12.68 -16.59 -29.89
N ALA A 424 13.08 -15.85 -30.93
CA ALA A 424 14.42 -15.90 -31.50
C ALA A 424 15.49 -15.48 -30.48
N VAL A 425 15.28 -14.35 -29.80
CA VAL A 425 16.19 -13.88 -28.75
C VAL A 425 16.29 -14.91 -27.63
N GLN A 426 15.18 -15.51 -27.17
CA GLN A 426 15.22 -16.55 -26.15
C GLN A 426 15.94 -17.82 -26.61
N SER A 427 15.69 -18.26 -27.85
CA SER A 427 16.24 -19.51 -28.40
C SER A 427 17.74 -19.41 -28.67
N LEU A 428 18.26 -18.22 -28.97
CA LEU A 428 19.68 -17.97 -29.24
C LEU A 428 20.49 -17.57 -28.01
N SER A 429 19.85 -17.51 -26.84
CA SER A 429 20.48 -17.06 -25.59
C SER A 429 20.77 -18.22 -24.66
N GLU A 430 21.93 -18.16 -24.01
CA GLU A 430 22.32 -19.03 -22.90
C GLU A 430 22.58 -18.15 -21.66
N PRO A 431 21.53 -17.63 -21.01
CA PRO A 431 21.68 -16.65 -19.95
C PRO A 431 22.26 -17.30 -18.69
N ARG A 432 23.17 -16.59 -18.02
CA ARG A 432 23.63 -16.98 -16.68
C ARG A 432 22.64 -16.46 -15.64
N GLU A 433 22.16 -17.33 -14.75
CA GLU A 433 21.32 -16.90 -13.64
C GLU A 433 22.16 -16.15 -12.59
N SER A 434 21.60 -15.08 -12.02
CA SER A 434 22.21 -14.36 -10.90
C SER A 434 21.15 -13.80 -9.97
N HIS A 435 21.52 -13.61 -8.70
CA HIS A 435 20.64 -13.07 -7.68
C HIS A 435 21.14 -11.69 -7.24
N ILE A 436 20.25 -10.71 -7.20
CA ILE A 436 20.53 -9.33 -6.80
C ILE A 436 19.55 -8.95 -5.70
N TYR A 437 20.08 -8.48 -4.58
CA TYR A 437 19.28 -7.90 -3.51
C TYR A 437 19.05 -6.42 -3.78
N ALA A 438 17.79 -5.99 -3.80
CA ALA A 438 17.37 -4.61 -4.04
C ALA A 438 17.16 -3.80 -2.75
N HIS A 439 17.84 -4.19 -1.67
CA HIS A 439 17.78 -3.54 -0.36
C HIS A 439 19.10 -3.73 0.38
N THR A 440 19.41 -2.82 1.31
CA THR A 440 20.53 -2.95 2.26
C THR A 440 20.14 -3.83 3.46
N GLY A 441 21.08 -4.09 4.38
CA GLY A 441 20.74 -4.71 5.66
C GLY A 441 20.82 -6.23 5.65
N TRP A 442 20.24 -6.89 6.66
CA TRP A 442 20.38 -8.33 6.83
C TRP A 442 19.62 -9.13 5.77
N ALA A 443 20.27 -10.15 5.22
CA ALA A 443 19.64 -11.19 4.43
C ALA A 443 20.15 -12.56 4.88
N VAL A 444 19.30 -13.57 4.69
CA VAL A 444 19.69 -14.97 4.86
C VAL A 444 20.13 -15.49 3.49
N THR A 445 21.37 -15.97 3.39
CA THR A 445 21.91 -16.53 2.16
C THR A 445 21.24 -17.86 1.84
N GLN A 446 21.42 -18.37 0.62
CA GLN A 446 20.93 -19.70 0.25
C GLN A 446 21.50 -20.83 1.13
N GLU A 447 22.69 -20.61 1.71
CA GLU A 447 23.35 -21.50 2.66
C GLU A 447 22.75 -21.43 4.08
N GLY A 448 21.73 -20.59 4.31
CA GLY A 448 21.10 -20.40 5.61
C GLY A 448 21.92 -19.57 6.60
N ARG A 449 22.91 -18.79 6.11
CA ARG A 449 23.78 -17.93 6.93
C ARG A 449 23.36 -16.46 6.82
N HIS A 450 23.62 -15.67 7.85
CA HIS A 450 23.34 -14.24 7.83
C HIS A 450 24.47 -13.46 7.13
N ALA A 451 24.09 -12.57 6.22
CA ALA A 451 24.98 -11.60 5.63
C ALA A 451 24.30 -10.23 5.60
N TYR A 452 25.08 -9.18 5.86
CA TYR A 452 24.61 -7.81 5.77
C TYR A 452 24.97 -7.23 4.40
N LEU A 453 23.98 -6.68 3.71
CA LEU A 453 24.07 -6.23 2.34
C LEU A 453 24.36 -4.72 2.27
N SER A 454 25.32 -4.36 1.43
CA SER A 454 25.61 -2.98 1.03
C SER A 454 26.06 -2.94 -0.43
N ALA A 455 26.21 -1.75 -1.03
CA ALA A 455 26.63 -1.61 -2.42
C ALA A 455 28.02 -2.18 -2.76
N SER A 456 28.82 -2.62 -1.79
CA SER A 456 30.08 -3.36 -2.01
C SER A 456 29.89 -4.89 -2.03
N GLY A 457 28.70 -5.40 -1.74
CA GLY A 457 28.42 -6.83 -1.55
C GLY A 457 27.92 -7.13 -0.13
N GLY A 458 27.92 -8.42 0.22
CA GLY A 458 27.54 -8.89 1.56
C GLY A 458 28.73 -8.95 2.53
N ILE A 459 28.49 -8.79 3.82
CA ILE A 459 29.44 -9.10 4.90
C ILE A 459 28.81 -10.19 5.77
N SER A 460 29.44 -11.36 5.81
CA SER A 460 29.05 -12.51 6.63
C SER A 460 30.03 -12.72 7.78
N ALA A 461 29.75 -13.68 8.67
CA ALA A 461 30.70 -14.07 9.73
C ALA A 461 32.08 -14.46 9.16
N ALA A 462 32.11 -15.11 7.99
CA ALA A 462 33.31 -15.51 7.26
C ALA A 462 34.04 -14.34 6.58
N GLY A 463 33.44 -13.14 6.54
CA GLY A 463 34.01 -11.95 5.91
C GLY A 463 33.19 -11.47 4.70
N HIS A 464 33.84 -10.68 3.84
CA HIS A 464 33.23 -10.04 2.68
C HIS A 464 32.87 -11.05 1.57
N ARG A 465 31.69 -10.89 1.00
CA ARG A 465 31.03 -11.75 0.02
C ARG A 465 30.61 -10.90 -1.20
N PRO A 466 31.51 -10.65 -2.17
CA PRO A 466 31.20 -9.86 -3.35
C PRO A 466 30.19 -10.53 -4.30
N ASP A 467 29.97 -11.83 -4.14
CA ASP A 467 28.97 -12.61 -4.85
C ASP A 467 27.54 -12.24 -4.44
N LEU A 468 27.33 -11.78 -3.21
CA LEU A 468 26.04 -11.27 -2.72
C LEU A 468 25.81 -9.85 -3.22
N ARG A 469 25.41 -9.73 -4.49
CA ARG A 469 25.22 -8.44 -5.16
C ARG A 469 24.03 -7.67 -4.58
N CYS A 470 24.25 -6.41 -4.26
CA CYS A 470 23.24 -5.50 -3.73
C CYS A 470 23.12 -4.27 -4.64
N GLU A 471 21.94 -4.02 -5.19
CA GLU A 471 21.58 -2.84 -5.97
C GLU A 471 20.40 -2.14 -5.28
N ALA A 472 20.68 -1.34 -4.25
CA ALA A 472 19.69 -0.61 -3.46
C ALA A 472 19.42 0.77 -4.08
N PRO A 473 18.31 0.98 -4.83
CA PRO A 473 18.13 2.21 -5.61
C PRO A 473 18.06 3.44 -4.71
N GLY A 474 18.86 4.46 -5.03
CA GLY A 474 18.96 5.70 -4.25
C GLY A 474 19.89 5.61 -3.03
N LEU A 475 20.53 4.46 -2.80
CA LEU A 475 21.45 4.21 -1.69
C LEU A 475 22.81 3.70 -2.18
N ASP A 476 23.26 4.10 -3.37
CA ASP A 476 24.53 3.65 -3.97
C ASP A 476 25.76 3.98 -3.11
N ARG A 477 25.64 5.00 -2.25
CA ARG A 477 26.66 5.43 -1.29
C ARG A 477 26.68 4.60 0.00
N VAL A 478 25.63 3.81 0.27
CA VAL A 478 25.62 2.83 1.36
C VAL A 478 26.52 1.67 0.96
N ARG A 479 27.80 1.83 1.25
CA ARG A 479 28.89 0.96 0.80
C ARG A 479 29.85 0.76 1.96
N LEU A 480 29.79 -0.42 2.57
CA LEU A 480 30.74 -0.77 3.62
C LEU A 480 32.06 -1.23 2.99
N PRO A 481 33.22 -0.80 3.50
CA PRO A 481 34.51 -1.29 3.03
C PRO A 481 34.70 -2.77 3.38
N VAL A 482 35.63 -3.43 2.69
CA VAL A 482 36.07 -4.77 3.08
C VAL A 482 36.82 -4.64 4.42
N PRO A 483 36.41 -5.34 5.49
CA PRO A 483 37.11 -5.29 6.77
C PRO A 483 38.58 -5.67 6.60
N ARG A 484 39.50 -4.75 6.93
CA ARG A 484 40.96 -4.98 6.90
C ARG A 484 41.39 -5.79 8.13
N GLY A 485 42.66 -6.18 8.26
CA GLY A 485 43.16 -6.98 9.39
C GLY A 485 43.02 -6.29 10.77
N GLU A 486 43.55 -6.92 11.82
CA GLU A 486 43.39 -6.49 13.23
C GLU A 486 43.93 -5.08 13.52
N GLU A 487 44.98 -4.61 12.83
CA GLU A 487 45.53 -3.25 13.05
C GLU A 487 44.56 -2.12 12.66
N GLY A 488 43.71 -2.33 11.65
CA GLY A 488 42.71 -1.33 11.23
C GLY A 488 41.47 -1.29 12.14
N LEU A 489 41.18 -2.41 12.82
CA LEU A 489 40.03 -2.57 13.71
C LEU A 489 40.10 -1.63 14.91
N THR A 490 41.24 -1.61 15.62
CA THR A 490 41.42 -0.79 16.83
C THR A 490 41.23 0.70 16.54
N GLU A 491 41.85 1.19 15.47
CA GLU A 491 41.80 2.61 15.11
C GLU A 491 40.40 3.04 14.62
N ALA A 492 39.66 2.14 13.96
CA ALA A 492 38.28 2.39 13.56
C ALA A 492 37.33 2.60 14.76
N TYR A 493 37.45 1.75 15.80
CA TYR A 493 36.67 1.92 17.04
C TYR A 493 37.07 3.20 17.80
N ARG A 494 38.37 3.54 17.82
CA ARG A 494 38.84 4.81 18.40
C ARG A 494 38.28 6.03 17.66
N ALA A 495 38.20 5.99 16.33
CA ALA A 495 37.57 7.06 15.55
C ALA A 495 36.09 7.24 15.90
N ALA A 496 35.35 6.14 16.09
CA ALA A 496 33.96 6.20 16.53
C ALA A 496 33.82 6.79 17.96
N LEU A 497 34.73 6.44 18.88
CA LEU A 497 34.75 6.99 20.25
C LEU A 497 35.08 8.49 20.29
N ARG A 498 35.98 8.97 19.42
CA ARG A 498 36.30 10.42 19.29
C ARG A 498 35.10 11.28 18.93
N LEU A 499 34.02 10.71 18.38
CA LEU A 499 32.78 11.45 18.15
C LEU A 499 32.21 12.01 19.46
N LEU A 500 32.44 11.35 20.60
CA LEU A 500 31.99 11.82 21.93
C LEU A 500 32.60 13.19 22.30
N ASP A 501 33.78 13.53 21.77
CA ASP A 501 34.45 14.80 22.00
C ASP A 501 33.77 15.99 21.29
N ILE A 502 32.86 15.72 20.34
CA ILE A 502 32.11 16.74 19.59
C ILE A 502 31.14 17.47 20.53
N SER A 503 30.46 16.73 21.41
CA SER A 503 29.41 17.26 22.27
C SER A 503 29.09 16.29 23.41
N PRO A 504 28.82 16.78 24.63
CA PRO A 504 28.32 15.95 25.74
C PRO A 504 26.99 15.24 25.46
N ARG A 505 26.29 15.62 24.37
CA ARG A 505 25.03 15.01 23.92
C ARG A 505 25.21 13.99 22.78
N MET A 506 26.44 13.62 22.46
CA MET A 506 26.73 12.72 21.34
C MET A 506 26.29 11.28 21.60
N TRP A 507 26.29 10.81 22.85
CA TRP A 507 26.00 9.41 23.21
C TRP A 507 24.73 8.82 22.57
N PRO A 508 23.53 9.44 22.70
CA PRO A 508 22.32 8.90 22.08
C PRO A 508 22.42 8.79 20.55
N LEU A 509 23.14 9.73 19.92
CA LEU A 509 23.34 9.78 18.48
C LEU A 509 24.38 8.74 18.01
N LEU A 510 25.48 8.54 18.75
CA LEU A 510 26.49 7.52 18.47
C LEU A 510 25.91 6.12 18.51
N CYS A 511 24.91 5.88 19.35
CA CYS A 511 24.25 4.57 19.44
C CYS A 511 23.38 4.24 18.21
N LEU A 512 22.96 5.24 17.41
CA LEU A 512 21.99 5.04 16.33
C LEU A 512 22.47 4.11 15.20
N PRO A 513 23.69 4.26 14.65
CA PRO A 513 24.16 3.36 13.60
C PRO A 513 24.19 1.89 14.07
N PHE A 514 24.60 1.65 15.30
CA PHE A 514 24.68 0.30 15.89
C PHE A 514 23.29 -0.26 16.20
N LEU A 515 22.36 0.58 16.67
CA LEU A 515 20.96 0.19 16.89
C LEU A 515 20.29 -0.19 15.56
N ALA A 516 20.55 0.56 14.49
CA ALA A 516 19.98 0.29 13.17
C ALA A 516 20.34 -1.12 12.67
N VAL A 517 21.61 -1.52 12.82
CA VAL A 517 22.10 -2.86 12.45
C VAL A 517 21.60 -3.93 13.41
N SER A 518 21.54 -3.64 14.70
CA SER A 518 21.08 -4.59 15.72
C SER A 518 19.58 -4.91 15.59
N GLY A 519 18.81 -4.04 14.94
CA GLY A 519 17.37 -4.18 14.71
C GLY A 519 16.50 -3.73 15.89
N GLY A 520 15.19 -3.69 15.66
CA GLY A 520 14.19 -3.28 16.66
C GLY A 520 14.05 -1.77 16.78
N SER A 521 13.90 -1.06 15.66
CA SER A 521 13.64 0.39 15.66
C SER A 521 12.22 0.66 15.16
N ASP A 522 11.33 1.03 16.08
CA ASP A 522 9.92 1.38 15.87
C ASP A 522 9.66 2.85 16.24
N PHE A 523 10.70 3.68 16.17
CA PHE A 523 10.62 5.11 16.48
C PHE A 523 11.50 5.91 15.52
N VAL A 524 11.14 7.18 15.36
CA VAL A 524 11.94 8.17 14.62
C VAL A 524 12.77 8.97 15.61
N VAL A 525 14.02 9.25 15.27
CA VAL A 525 14.83 10.19 16.03
C VAL A 525 14.69 11.57 15.43
N TRP A 526 14.35 12.55 16.25
CA TRP A 526 14.14 13.93 15.83
C TRP A 526 15.18 14.84 16.47
N LEU A 527 16.23 15.16 15.72
CA LEU A 527 17.31 16.03 16.13
C LEU A 527 16.90 17.49 15.94
N HIS A 528 16.41 18.10 17.02
CA HIS A 528 15.84 19.45 17.03
C HIS A 528 16.86 20.48 17.55
N GLY A 529 17.03 21.60 16.84
CA GLY A 529 17.79 22.74 17.37
C GLY A 529 17.86 23.92 16.40
N PRO A 530 18.38 25.08 16.83
CA PRO A 530 18.39 26.30 16.02
C PRO A 530 19.24 26.17 14.75
N THR A 531 19.01 27.01 13.75
CA THR A 531 19.87 27.12 12.56
C THR A 531 21.33 27.34 12.96
N GLY A 532 22.27 26.77 12.21
CA GLY A 532 23.71 26.95 12.48
C GLY A 532 24.29 26.11 13.62
N SER A 533 23.51 25.22 14.26
CA SER A 533 24.00 24.34 15.34
C SER A 533 24.73 23.06 14.88
N TYR A 534 25.11 22.98 13.60
CA TYR A 534 25.83 21.84 13.00
C TYR A 534 25.11 20.47 13.08
N LYS A 535 23.77 20.46 13.19
CA LYS A 535 22.92 19.25 13.22
C LYS A 535 23.13 18.36 11.99
N SER A 536 22.96 18.92 10.79
CA SER A 536 23.08 18.20 9.52
C SER A 536 24.50 17.67 9.29
N THR A 537 25.52 18.43 9.71
CA THR A 537 26.91 17.97 9.66
C THR A 537 27.15 16.79 10.59
N THR A 538 26.62 16.84 11.82
CA THR A 538 26.71 15.74 12.78
C THR A 538 25.93 14.51 12.28
N ALA A 539 24.74 14.70 11.70
CA ALA A 539 23.95 13.63 11.10
C ALA A 539 24.67 12.96 9.92
N ALA A 540 25.41 13.72 9.10
CA ALA A 540 26.23 13.18 8.02
C ALA A 540 27.38 12.30 8.54
N LEU A 541 27.99 12.63 9.68
CA LEU A 541 28.97 11.75 10.34
C LEU A 541 28.35 10.42 10.76
N LEU A 542 27.13 10.44 11.31
CA LEU A 542 26.42 9.21 11.68
C LEU A 542 26.05 8.39 10.44
N GLN A 543 25.64 9.04 9.36
CA GLN A 543 25.39 8.37 8.08
C GLN A 543 26.67 7.75 7.50
N SER A 544 27.85 8.31 7.83
CA SER A 544 29.15 7.86 7.34
C SER A 544 29.57 6.47 7.85
N PHE A 545 28.94 5.97 8.92
CA PHE A 545 29.10 4.57 9.33
C PHE A 545 28.65 3.59 8.23
N PHE A 546 27.80 4.01 7.30
CA PHE A 546 27.29 3.16 6.22
C PHE A 546 27.99 3.41 4.87
N GLY A 547 28.98 4.30 4.82
CA GLY A 547 29.73 4.65 3.61
C GLY A 547 29.93 6.16 3.45
N PRO A 548 30.71 6.64 2.47
CA PRO A 548 31.12 8.04 2.37
C PRO A 548 29.93 9.01 2.31
N CYS A 549 29.84 9.91 3.30
CA CYS A 549 28.75 10.87 3.40
C CYS A 549 29.22 12.24 3.93
N GLU A 550 28.85 13.27 3.19
CA GLU A 550 28.91 14.68 3.59
C GLU A 550 27.50 15.26 3.68
N ARG A 551 27.36 16.43 4.31
CA ARG A 551 26.10 17.17 4.45
C ARG A 551 25.33 17.33 3.13
N THR A 552 26.03 17.57 2.03
CA THR A 552 25.45 17.76 0.68
C THR A 552 25.05 16.46 -0.01
N SER A 553 25.38 15.32 0.58
CA SER A 553 25.17 13.98 0.03
C SER A 553 24.32 13.08 0.93
N LEU A 554 23.55 13.70 1.85
CA LEU A 554 22.59 12.97 2.67
C LEU A 554 21.55 12.26 1.79
N PRO A 555 21.11 11.05 2.17
CA PRO A 555 20.34 10.18 1.28
C PRO A 555 18.90 10.65 1.07
N ALA A 556 18.34 11.43 2.00
CA ALA A 556 16.97 11.90 1.92
C ALA A 556 16.81 13.32 2.48
N ASN A 557 15.80 14.03 1.98
CA ASN A 557 15.42 15.36 2.43
C ASN A 557 13.90 15.58 2.31
N PHE A 558 13.37 16.60 2.99
CA PHE A 558 11.95 16.93 2.98
C PHE A 558 11.44 17.61 1.70
N THR A 559 12.32 17.93 0.74
CA THR A 559 11.94 18.40 -0.60
C THR A 559 11.44 17.26 -1.50
N SER A 560 11.74 16.01 -1.13
CA SER A 560 11.33 14.81 -1.87
C SER A 560 9.82 14.54 -1.78
N THR A 561 9.29 13.78 -2.76
CA THR A 561 7.88 13.33 -2.71
C THR A 561 7.69 12.23 -1.67
N ALA A 562 6.47 12.10 -1.13
CA ALA A 562 6.14 11.06 -0.16
C ALA A 562 6.46 9.64 -0.67
N VAL A 563 6.22 9.38 -1.96
CA VAL A 563 6.47 8.08 -2.59
C VAL A 563 7.97 7.79 -2.70
N ALA A 564 8.78 8.79 -3.03
CA ALA A 564 10.24 8.62 -3.08
C ALA A 564 10.80 8.34 -1.67
N LEU A 565 10.33 9.07 -0.66
CA LEU A 565 10.75 8.88 0.72
C LEU A 565 10.32 7.51 1.27
N GLU A 566 9.07 7.08 1.01
CA GLU A 566 8.57 5.74 1.36
C GLU A 566 9.41 4.62 0.71
N ALA A 567 9.79 4.81 -0.56
CA ALA A 567 10.67 3.87 -1.25
C ALA A 567 12.07 3.79 -0.60
N LEU A 568 12.68 4.93 -0.25
CA LEU A 568 13.98 4.95 0.43
C LEU A 568 13.93 4.31 1.83
N LEU A 569 12.92 4.63 2.63
CA LEU A 569 12.70 4.04 3.97
C LEU A 569 12.54 2.50 3.90
N PHE A 570 11.93 2.00 2.83
CA PHE A 570 11.82 0.57 2.58
C PHE A 570 13.15 -0.04 2.12
N THR A 571 13.83 0.59 1.16
CA THR A 571 15.10 0.08 0.60
C THR A 571 16.23 0.08 1.64
N ALA A 572 16.26 1.06 2.54
CA ALA A 572 17.27 1.26 3.59
C ALA A 572 17.16 0.27 4.76
N LYS A 573 16.83 -0.99 4.51
CA LYS A 573 16.65 -1.99 5.58
C LYS A 573 17.91 -2.10 6.47
N ASP A 574 17.68 -2.17 7.78
CA ASP A 574 18.68 -2.29 8.87
C ASP A 574 19.79 -1.24 8.83
N CYS A 575 19.52 -0.07 8.22
CA CYS A 575 20.45 1.04 8.06
C CYS A 575 19.92 2.30 8.77
N LEU A 576 20.82 3.18 9.21
CA LEU A 576 20.45 4.54 9.58
C LEU A 576 20.15 5.34 8.30
N LEU A 577 18.98 5.97 8.22
CA LEU A 577 18.62 6.85 7.12
C LEU A 577 18.39 8.26 7.66
N VAL A 578 19.27 9.19 7.29
CA VAL A 578 19.10 10.61 7.61
C VAL A 578 18.16 11.28 6.62
N VAL A 579 17.13 11.94 7.15
CA VAL A 579 16.20 12.80 6.41
C VAL A 579 16.43 14.25 6.84
N ASP A 580 17.13 15.00 6.00
CA ASP A 580 17.60 16.34 6.34
C ASP A 580 16.56 17.43 6.08
N ASP A 581 16.71 18.52 6.84
CA ASP A 581 16.13 19.84 6.57
C ASP A 581 14.59 19.92 6.71
N PHE A 582 14.07 19.52 7.87
CA PHE A 582 12.69 19.86 8.23
C PHE A 582 12.60 21.30 8.74
N ALA A 583 12.34 22.21 7.80
CA ALA A 583 12.05 23.62 8.02
C ALA A 583 10.86 24.06 7.15
N PRO A 584 9.60 23.94 7.64
CA PRO A 584 8.44 24.38 6.87
C PRO A 584 8.49 25.90 6.61
N PRO A 585 8.35 26.34 5.35
CA PRO A 585 8.44 27.75 4.97
C PRO A 585 7.18 28.52 5.37
N GLY A 586 7.24 29.85 5.36
CA GLY A 586 6.13 30.73 5.77
C GLY A 586 4.85 30.64 4.91
N SER A 587 4.89 29.95 3.76
CA SER A 587 3.70 29.67 2.94
C SER A 587 2.86 28.57 3.59
N ARG A 588 1.59 28.87 3.91
CA ARG A 588 0.65 27.95 4.57
C ARG A 588 0.53 26.61 3.86
N LYS A 589 0.45 26.60 2.52
CA LYS A 589 0.30 25.39 1.71
C LYS A 589 1.53 24.49 1.77
N ASP A 590 2.72 25.08 1.77
CA ASP A 590 3.98 24.34 1.84
C ASP A 590 4.25 23.81 3.25
N ALA A 591 3.88 24.59 4.27
CA ALA A 591 3.90 24.13 5.66
C ALA A 591 2.94 22.95 5.88
N GLU A 592 1.71 23.01 5.37
CA GLU A 592 0.74 21.90 5.42
C GLU A 592 1.28 20.64 4.71
N ARG A 593 1.89 20.79 3.53
CA ARG A 593 2.53 19.69 2.78
C ARG A 593 3.66 19.03 3.57
N LEU A 594 4.58 19.82 4.11
CA LEU A 594 5.75 19.33 4.85
C LEU A 594 5.33 18.67 6.18
N ASN A 595 4.40 19.28 6.91
CA ASN A 595 3.83 18.69 8.12
C ASN A 595 3.12 17.37 7.83
N GLY A 596 2.40 17.29 6.70
CA GLY A 596 1.79 16.05 6.23
C GLY A 596 2.82 14.95 5.93
N LEU A 597 3.92 15.31 5.26
CA LEU A 597 5.02 14.39 4.96
C LEU A 597 5.71 13.87 6.23
N ALA A 598 6.06 14.77 7.16
CA ALA A 598 6.66 14.41 8.44
C ALA A 598 5.73 13.53 9.29
N SER A 599 4.43 13.87 9.36
CA SER A 599 3.44 13.08 10.07
C SER A 599 3.26 11.69 9.46
N ALA A 600 3.41 11.55 8.14
CA ALA A 600 3.37 10.27 7.44
C ALA A 600 4.64 9.45 7.70
N LEU A 601 5.81 10.09 7.72
CA LEU A 601 7.09 9.44 8.06
C LEU A 601 7.07 8.90 9.49
N VAL A 602 6.66 9.72 10.48
CA VAL A 602 6.61 9.30 11.89
C VAL A 602 5.66 8.11 12.10
N ARG A 603 4.49 8.14 11.45
CA ARG A 603 3.55 7.01 11.48
C ARG A 603 4.11 5.78 10.76
N GLY A 604 4.65 5.95 9.56
CA GLY A 604 5.17 4.85 8.75
C GLY A 604 6.33 4.10 9.40
N VAL A 605 7.23 4.81 10.08
CA VAL A 605 8.30 4.20 10.88
C VAL A 605 7.74 3.60 12.17
N GLY A 606 6.93 4.37 12.91
CA GLY A 606 6.49 3.98 14.24
C GLY A 606 5.47 2.84 14.28
N ASP A 607 4.71 2.64 13.20
CA ASP A 607 3.76 1.53 13.11
C ASP A 607 4.40 0.28 12.51
N SER A 608 5.58 0.35 11.89
CA SER A 608 6.26 -0.78 11.20
C SER A 608 5.41 -1.55 10.17
N HIS A 609 4.25 -1.00 9.76
CA HIS A 609 3.34 -1.59 8.78
C HIS A 609 3.31 -0.74 7.50
N GLY A 610 3.58 -1.37 6.36
CA GLY A 610 3.47 -0.72 5.05
C GLY A 610 2.01 -0.60 4.63
N ARG A 611 1.63 0.50 4.00
CA ARG A 611 0.28 0.62 3.41
C ARG A 611 0.16 -0.29 2.19
N ALA A 612 -0.62 -1.36 2.28
CA ALA A 612 -0.93 -2.21 1.13
C ALA A 612 -1.68 -1.39 0.08
N ARG A 613 -1.28 -1.51 -1.19
CA ARG A 613 -1.95 -0.84 -2.31
C ARG A 613 -2.43 -1.91 -3.29
N GLY A 614 -3.67 -1.83 -3.76
CA GLY A 614 -4.15 -2.74 -4.80
C GLY A 614 -3.36 -2.57 -6.10
N ARG A 615 -2.98 -3.67 -6.73
CA ARG A 615 -2.58 -3.68 -8.13
C ARG A 615 -3.86 -3.64 -9.00
N PRO A 616 -3.78 -3.17 -10.27
CA PRO A 616 -4.91 -3.20 -11.20
C PRO A 616 -5.50 -4.59 -11.44
N ASP A 617 -4.77 -5.66 -11.11
CA ASP A 617 -5.20 -7.05 -11.22
C ASP A 617 -5.88 -7.60 -9.95
N SER A 618 -6.27 -6.72 -9.01
CA SER A 618 -6.88 -7.07 -7.71
C SER A 618 -5.97 -7.86 -6.75
N SER A 619 -4.68 -8.05 -7.07
CA SER A 619 -3.70 -8.53 -6.09
C SER A 619 -3.26 -7.38 -5.19
N LEU A 620 -3.02 -7.67 -3.91
CA LEU A 620 -2.46 -6.69 -3.00
C LEU A 620 -0.97 -6.56 -3.31
N ARG A 621 -0.50 -5.35 -3.65
CA ARG A 621 0.91 -5.04 -3.50
C ARG A 621 1.19 -5.05 -2.01
N LEU A 622 2.13 -5.90 -1.58
CA LEU A 622 2.64 -5.85 -0.23
C LEU A 622 3.03 -4.40 0.07
N GLY A 623 2.49 -3.87 1.18
CA GLY A 623 2.84 -2.53 1.61
C GLY A 623 4.36 -2.46 1.78
N ARG A 624 4.97 -1.31 1.48
CA ARG A 624 6.39 -1.08 1.70
C ARG A 624 6.59 -0.48 3.10
N PRO A 625 6.71 -1.30 4.17
CA PRO A 625 6.97 -0.76 5.50
C PRO A 625 8.31 -0.03 5.52
N SER A 626 8.45 0.91 6.44
CA SER A 626 9.80 1.35 6.80
C SER A 626 10.58 0.17 7.37
N ARG A 627 11.84 0.01 6.96
CA ARG A 627 12.74 -1.04 7.47
C ARG A 627 14.03 -0.48 8.06
N CYS A 628 14.09 0.85 8.21
CA CYS A 628 15.28 1.57 8.66
C CYS A 628 15.04 2.31 9.98
N LEU A 629 16.12 2.72 10.63
CA LEU A 629 16.07 3.72 11.69
C LEU A 629 16.17 5.11 11.04
N ALA A 630 15.15 5.93 11.19
CA ALA A 630 15.12 7.26 10.60
C ALA A 630 15.63 8.33 11.58
N LEU A 631 16.57 9.15 11.13
CA LEU A 631 17.05 10.35 11.85
C LEU A 631 16.64 11.60 11.07
N VAL A 632 15.76 12.40 11.66
CA VAL A 632 15.32 13.68 11.09
C VAL A 632 16.12 14.82 11.72
N THR A 633 16.62 15.73 10.89
CA THR A 633 17.15 17.02 11.38
C THR A 633 16.09 18.10 11.23
N SER A 634 15.96 18.96 12.24
CA SER A 634 14.89 19.96 12.24
C SER A 634 15.20 21.20 13.06
N GLU A 635 14.63 22.32 12.65
CA GLU A 635 14.57 23.56 13.42
C GLU A 635 13.31 23.64 14.30
N LEU A 636 12.28 22.86 13.99
CA LEU A 636 11.00 22.84 14.69
C LEU A 636 10.80 21.52 15.46
N ALA A 637 9.81 21.52 16.33
CA ALA A 637 9.34 20.30 16.97
C ALA A 637 8.63 19.39 15.94
N PRO A 638 8.57 18.06 16.19
CA PRO A 638 7.84 17.14 15.32
C PRO A 638 6.34 17.47 15.28
N PRO A 639 5.70 17.48 14.10
CA PRO A 639 4.27 17.70 13.96
C PRO A 639 3.46 16.43 14.36
N GLY A 640 2.19 16.61 14.76
CA GLY A 640 1.24 15.50 14.94
C GLY A 640 0.81 15.15 16.37
N GLY A 641 0.99 16.06 17.32
CA GLY A 641 0.46 15.92 18.70
C GLY A 641 1.02 14.73 19.48
N GLU A 642 0.26 14.23 20.46
CA GLU A 642 0.69 13.16 21.38
C GLU A 642 1.01 11.84 20.67
N SER A 643 0.26 11.48 19.64
CA SER A 643 0.46 10.23 18.89
C SER A 643 1.78 10.21 18.09
N ALA A 644 2.18 11.36 17.54
CA ALA A 644 3.49 11.50 16.89
C ALA A 644 4.62 11.61 17.93
N ALA A 645 4.38 12.30 19.05
CA ALA A 645 5.33 12.40 20.16
C ALA A 645 5.68 11.02 20.74
N ALA A 646 4.70 10.14 20.91
CA ALA A 646 4.89 8.78 21.40
C ALA A 646 5.76 7.89 20.47
N ARG A 647 5.90 8.24 19.19
CA ARG A 647 6.68 7.51 18.17
C ARG A 647 8.00 8.20 17.82
N THR A 648 8.33 9.28 18.53
CA THR A 648 9.47 10.13 18.19
C THR A 648 10.36 10.33 19.41
N LEU A 649 11.62 9.91 19.32
CA LEU A 649 12.65 10.25 20.28
C LEU A 649 13.23 11.63 19.93
N VAL A 650 12.87 12.64 20.71
CA VAL A 650 13.28 14.03 20.45
C VAL A 650 14.62 14.29 21.12
N LEU A 651 15.64 14.59 20.31
CA LEU A 651 16.99 14.91 20.77
C LEU A 651 17.24 16.42 20.63
N PRO A 652 17.17 17.20 21.72
CA PRO A 652 17.48 18.62 21.68
C PRO A 652 18.99 18.86 21.48
N TRP A 653 19.34 19.44 20.34
CA TRP A 653 20.69 19.81 19.94
C TRP A 653 20.95 21.30 20.20
N ARG A 654 21.19 21.63 21.47
CA ARG A 654 21.50 22.99 21.94
C ARG A 654 22.78 22.99 22.75
N GLY A 655 23.82 23.72 22.36
CA GLY A 655 25.07 23.81 23.13
C GLY A 655 26.31 24.05 22.27
N LYS A 656 27.47 24.23 22.93
CA LYS A 656 28.76 24.38 22.24
C LYS A 656 29.15 23.05 21.60
N VAL A 657 29.32 23.07 20.28
CA VAL A 657 29.93 21.98 19.51
C VAL A 657 31.44 22.23 19.46
N ASN A 658 32.23 21.22 19.76
CA ASN A 658 33.67 21.28 19.59
C ASN A 658 34.01 21.18 18.10
N LEU A 659 34.27 22.33 17.48
CA LEU A 659 34.54 22.41 16.04
C LEU A 659 35.83 21.68 15.64
N ALA A 660 36.85 21.67 16.49
CA ALA A 660 38.10 20.95 16.20
C ALA A 660 37.86 19.44 16.16
N ALA A 661 37.14 18.90 17.13
CA ALA A 661 36.76 17.48 17.15
C ALA A 661 35.82 17.12 15.97
N LEU A 662 34.88 18.01 15.64
CA LEU A 662 33.98 17.84 14.50
C LEU A 662 34.78 17.76 13.18
N THR A 663 35.67 18.72 12.93
CA THR A 663 36.50 18.75 11.72
C THR A 663 37.46 17.56 11.64
N ALA A 664 38.08 17.17 12.76
CA ALA A 664 38.92 15.98 12.80
C ALA A 664 38.11 14.72 12.44
N SER A 665 36.90 14.58 12.98
CA SER A 665 36.01 13.44 12.69
C SER A 665 35.55 13.39 11.23
N GLN A 666 35.35 14.55 10.59
CA GLN A 666 35.01 14.63 9.16
C GLN A 666 36.14 14.08 8.25
N ALA A 667 37.39 14.23 8.66
CA ALA A 667 38.54 13.67 7.95
C ALA A 667 38.67 12.14 8.12
N GLU A 668 37.95 11.55 9.07
CA GLU A 668 38.04 10.13 9.44
C GLU A 668 36.79 9.32 9.08
N THR A 669 35.93 9.83 8.20
CA THR A 669 34.67 9.17 7.82
C THR A 669 34.85 7.75 7.27
N GLU A 670 35.97 7.47 6.58
CA GLU A 670 36.30 6.11 6.13
C GLU A 670 36.48 5.13 7.30
N LYS A 671 37.11 5.57 8.39
CA LYS A 671 37.30 4.77 9.61
C LYS A 671 35.96 4.45 10.28
N LEU A 672 34.97 5.34 10.19
CA LEU A 672 33.62 5.09 10.70
C LEU A 672 32.92 3.96 9.93
N ALA A 673 33.07 3.96 8.60
CA ALA A 673 32.55 2.87 7.75
C ALA A 673 33.28 1.54 8.01
N GLU A 674 34.60 1.57 8.23
CA GLU A 674 35.37 0.40 8.65
C GLU A 674 34.88 -0.13 10.00
N CYS A 675 34.65 0.74 10.99
CA CYS A 675 34.10 0.38 12.30
C CYS A 675 32.77 -0.37 12.16
N MET A 676 31.88 0.11 11.30
CA MET A 676 30.60 -0.56 11.05
C MET A 676 30.78 -1.90 10.34
N ALA A 677 31.69 -2.00 9.37
CA ALA A 677 31.96 -3.25 8.66
C ALA A 677 32.44 -4.37 9.63
N PHE A 678 33.27 -4.02 10.62
CA PHE A 678 33.67 -4.93 11.69
C PHE A 678 32.52 -5.29 12.63
N PHE A 679 31.76 -4.28 13.08
CA PHE A 679 30.59 -4.49 13.94
C PHE A 679 29.60 -5.45 13.30
N VAL A 680 29.27 -5.22 12.03
CA VAL A 680 28.36 -6.06 11.22
C VAL A 680 28.90 -7.48 11.07
N ARG A 681 30.20 -7.67 10.81
CA ARG A 681 30.79 -9.03 10.73
C ARG A 681 30.61 -9.80 12.03
N HIS A 682 30.78 -9.13 13.17
CA HIS A 682 30.57 -9.73 14.48
C HIS A 682 29.09 -10.06 14.72
N GLU A 683 28.22 -9.12 14.41
CA GLU A 683 26.76 -9.28 14.48
C GLU A 683 26.23 -10.42 13.59
N ALA A 684 26.88 -10.68 12.45
CA ALA A 684 26.57 -11.82 11.59
C ALA A 684 26.93 -13.15 12.30
N LYS A 685 28.10 -13.20 12.94
CA LYS A 685 28.54 -14.34 13.75
C LYS A 685 27.58 -14.60 14.90
N ALA A 686 27.20 -13.57 15.65
CA ALA A 686 26.26 -13.68 16.77
C ALA A 686 24.93 -14.30 16.33
N ARG A 687 24.33 -13.78 15.23
CA ARG A 687 23.09 -14.32 14.63
C ARG A 687 23.23 -15.78 14.20
N ASP A 688 24.33 -16.14 13.53
CA ASP A 688 24.56 -17.51 13.07
C ASP A 688 24.81 -18.50 14.22
N THR A 689 25.33 -18.03 15.35
CA THR A 689 25.57 -18.85 16.56
C THR A 689 24.39 -18.86 17.54
N GLY A 690 23.34 -18.06 17.29
CA GLY A 690 22.20 -17.94 18.18
C GLY A 690 22.55 -17.30 19.53
N VAL A 691 23.57 -16.43 19.57
CA VAL A 691 23.88 -15.66 20.79
C VAL A 691 22.75 -14.66 21.01
N GLU A 692 22.04 -14.82 22.12
CA GLU A 692 20.96 -13.92 22.49
C GLU A 692 21.49 -12.50 22.74
N PRO A 693 20.81 -11.46 22.23
CA PRO A 693 21.16 -10.07 22.55
C PRO A 693 21.10 -9.80 24.05
N LEU A 694 21.88 -8.81 24.51
CA LEU A 694 21.78 -8.30 25.88
C LEU A 694 20.32 -7.91 26.22
N ALA A 695 19.91 -8.23 27.45
CA ALA A 695 18.57 -7.93 27.94
C ALA A 695 18.32 -6.41 28.01
N LEU A 696 17.11 -5.97 27.67
CA LEU A 696 16.73 -4.56 27.74
C LEU A 696 16.54 -4.11 29.20
N ARG A 697 17.40 -3.21 29.66
CA ARG A 697 17.36 -2.60 31.00
C ARG A 697 16.33 -1.46 31.09
N ARG A 698 15.05 -1.79 30.93
CA ARG A 698 13.93 -0.82 30.98
C ARG A 698 13.79 -0.18 32.37
N ASP A 699 14.24 -0.86 33.41
CA ASP A 699 14.26 -0.41 34.81
C ASP A 699 15.01 0.91 35.01
N LEU A 700 16.10 1.13 34.27
CA LEU A 700 16.96 2.32 34.40
C LEU A 700 16.33 3.60 33.86
N PHE A 701 15.24 3.47 33.11
CA PHE A 701 14.58 4.53 32.35
C PHE A 701 13.12 4.67 32.73
N ALA A 702 12.79 4.37 33.99
CA ALA A 702 11.49 4.63 34.57
C ALA A 702 11.29 6.15 34.75
N GLY A 703 10.41 6.74 33.94
CA GLY A 703 10.14 8.18 33.91
C GLY A 703 9.72 8.62 32.51
N GLY A 704 8.70 9.48 32.40
CA GLY A 704 8.18 9.93 31.12
C GLY A 704 7.28 8.92 30.39
N HIS A 705 7.09 9.10 29.08
CA HIS A 705 6.26 8.20 28.27
C HIS A 705 6.93 6.82 28.08
N PRO A 706 6.23 5.68 28.25
CA PRO A 706 6.82 4.33 28.21
C PRO A 706 7.64 4.01 26.96
N ARG A 707 7.22 4.52 25.78
CA ARG A 707 7.96 4.33 24.52
C ARG A 707 9.31 5.05 24.48
N THR A 708 9.44 6.19 25.18
CA THR A 708 10.72 6.91 25.28
C THR A 708 11.72 6.13 26.13
N GLY A 709 11.26 5.56 27.26
CA GLY A 709 12.07 4.69 28.10
C GLY A 709 12.51 3.43 27.36
N GLU A 710 11.63 2.83 26.56
CA GLU A 710 11.99 1.69 25.72
C GLU A 710 13.03 2.05 24.63
N ALA A 711 12.87 3.19 23.95
CA ALA A 711 13.85 3.68 23.00
C ALA A 711 15.24 3.88 23.66
N CYS A 712 15.28 4.47 24.86
CA CYS A 712 16.53 4.63 25.62
C CYS A 712 17.15 3.29 26.03
N ALA A 713 16.33 2.31 26.46
CA ALA A 713 16.82 0.97 26.78
C ALA A 713 17.44 0.27 25.54
N ARG A 714 16.87 0.47 24.35
CA ARG A 714 17.42 -0.06 23.10
C ARG A 714 18.72 0.64 22.69
N LEU A 715 18.81 1.96 22.89
CA LEU A 715 20.06 2.71 22.68
C LEU A 715 21.16 2.26 23.65
N LEU A 716 20.83 2.08 24.93
CA LEU A 716 21.76 1.57 25.93
C LEU A 716 22.32 0.21 25.50
N ARG A 717 21.43 -0.71 25.09
CA ARG A 717 21.85 -2.02 24.58
C ARG A 717 22.82 -1.90 23.41
N ALA A 718 22.50 -1.06 22.42
CA ALA A 718 23.37 -0.85 21.27
C ALA A 718 24.74 -0.27 21.67
N GLY A 719 24.75 0.70 22.60
CA GLY A 719 25.97 1.29 23.14
C GLY A 719 26.83 0.30 23.93
N GLN A 720 26.22 -0.55 24.76
CA GLN A 720 26.91 -1.61 25.51
C GLN A 720 27.51 -2.66 24.57
N THR A 721 26.76 -3.07 23.53
CA THR A 721 27.31 -3.97 22.51
C THR A 721 28.50 -3.33 21.80
N PHE A 722 28.40 -2.06 21.41
CA PHE A 722 29.50 -1.30 20.80
C PHE A 722 30.73 -1.22 21.71
N LEU A 723 30.57 -0.86 22.99
CA LEU A 723 31.66 -0.77 23.96
C LEU A 723 32.31 -2.12 24.23
N ALA A 724 31.52 -3.19 24.35
CA ALA A 724 32.06 -4.54 24.46
C ALA A 724 32.90 -4.92 23.23
N ARG A 725 32.46 -4.54 22.02
CA ARG A 725 33.26 -4.77 20.80
C ARG A 725 34.52 -3.91 20.77
N ALA A 726 34.48 -2.69 21.29
CA ALA A 726 35.64 -1.82 21.36
C ALA A 726 36.72 -2.38 22.29
N VAL A 727 36.34 -3.05 23.39
CA VAL A 727 37.29 -3.79 24.25
C VAL A 727 37.87 -4.99 23.51
N GLU A 728 37.05 -5.80 22.85
CA GLU A 728 37.51 -6.94 22.05
C GLU A 728 38.48 -6.52 20.92
N ALA A 729 38.27 -5.31 20.37
CA ALA A 729 39.12 -4.68 19.37
C ALA A 729 40.42 -4.07 19.95
N GLY A 730 40.64 -4.09 21.27
CA GLY A 730 41.78 -3.43 21.92
C GLY A 730 41.74 -1.90 21.87
N ALA A 731 40.59 -1.31 21.54
CA ALA A 731 40.41 0.14 21.49
C ALA A 731 40.18 0.74 22.89
N LEU A 732 39.62 -0.05 23.80
CA LEU A 732 39.34 0.29 25.19
C LEU A 732 39.82 -0.81 26.15
N TRP A 733 40.06 -0.40 27.38
CA TRP A 733 40.30 -1.29 28.51
C TRP A 733 38.99 -1.48 29.29
N GLU A 734 38.86 -2.56 30.08
CA GLU A 734 37.58 -2.87 30.75
C GLU A 734 37.17 -1.83 31.79
N ASP A 735 38.14 -1.16 32.44
CA ASP A 735 37.92 -0.03 33.34
C ASP A 735 37.37 1.19 32.59
N GLN A 736 37.98 1.56 31.46
CA GLN A 736 37.50 2.65 30.61
C GLN A 736 36.10 2.36 30.06
N ARG A 737 35.81 1.10 29.75
CA ARG A 737 34.48 0.68 29.31
C ARG A 737 33.43 0.94 30.40
N ALA A 738 33.71 0.60 31.66
CA ALA A 738 32.78 0.81 32.76
C ALA A 738 32.44 2.31 32.92
N ASP A 739 33.46 3.17 32.92
CA ASP A 739 33.29 4.62 33.00
C ASP A 739 32.42 5.18 31.85
N LEU A 740 32.68 4.71 30.62
CA LEU A 740 31.91 5.11 29.43
C LEU A 740 30.47 4.57 29.44
N GLU A 741 30.23 3.37 29.99
CA GLU A 741 28.88 2.84 30.18
C GLU A 741 28.09 3.70 31.18
N ASP A 742 28.69 4.12 32.28
CA ASP A 742 28.05 5.01 33.27
C ASP A 742 27.72 6.39 32.67
N ASP A 743 28.63 6.94 31.85
CA ASP A 743 28.40 8.17 31.10
C ASP A 743 27.25 8.04 30.10
N LEU A 744 27.17 6.91 29.39
CA LEU A 744 26.08 6.59 28.46
C LEU A 744 24.73 6.53 29.20
N VAL A 745 24.65 5.78 30.31
CA VAL A 745 23.43 5.67 31.13
C VAL A 745 23.00 7.06 31.62
N SER A 746 23.94 7.83 32.17
CA SER A 746 23.70 9.21 32.63
C SER A 746 23.21 10.11 31.51
N SER A 747 23.77 9.98 30.31
CA SER A 747 23.34 10.75 29.13
C SER A 747 21.91 10.41 28.70
N LEU A 748 21.53 9.13 28.70
CA LEU A 748 20.18 8.69 28.33
C LEU A 748 19.14 9.09 29.40
N GLN A 749 19.49 9.04 30.68
CA GLN A 749 18.61 9.55 31.75
C GLN A 749 18.40 11.06 31.66
N ARG A 750 19.45 11.83 31.32
CA ARG A 750 19.32 13.27 31.05
C ARG A 750 18.38 13.52 29.87
N LEU A 751 18.46 12.71 28.82
CA LEU A 751 17.59 12.85 27.66
C LEU A 751 16.12 12.72 28.05
N ILE A 752 15.74 11.69 28.83
CA ILE A 752 14.35 11.51 29.29
C ILE A 752 13.85 12.75 30.04
N ARG A 753 14.64 13.25 31.00
CA ARG A 753 14.30 14.46 31.75
C ARG A 753 14.10 15.69 30.85
N MET A 754 14.92 15.83 29.81
CA MET A 754 14.81 16.93 28.84
C MET A 754 13.58 16.78 27.93
N THR A 755 13.29 15.55 27.49
CA THR A 755 12.11 15.26 26.67
C THR A 755 10.83 15.53 27.47
N ASP A 756 10.79 15.14 28.76
CA ASP A 756 9.65 15.42 29.66
C ASP A 756 9.48 16.93 29.94
N GLY A 757 10.58 17.68 30.04
CA GLY A 757 10.56 19.14 30.19
C GLY A 757 10.02 19.88 28.95
N GLU A 758 10.28 19.38 27.73
CA GLU A 758 9.71 19.94 26.49
C GLU A 758 8.28 19.41 26.18
N VAL A 759 7.79 18.37 26.88
CA VAL A 759 6.37 17.93 26.83
C VAL A 759 5.44 18.97 27.45
N LEU A 760 5.93 19.87 28.31
CA LEU A 760 5.15 21.01 28.82
C LEU A 760 4.70 21.97 27.70
N TRP A 761 5.47 22.08 26.61
CA TRP A 761 5.09 22.84 25.41
C TRP A 761 4.12 22.08 24.48
N ARG A 762 3.77 20.82 24.78
CA ARG A 762 2.96 19.94 23.92
C ARG A 762 1.56 19.66 24.43
N ARG A 763 1.25 20.00 25.68
CA ARG A 763 -0.10 19.89 26.25
C ARG A 763 -0.94 21.07 25.74
N PRO A 764 -1.95 20.85 24.88
CA PRO A 764 -2.72 21.94 24.28
C PRO A 764 -3.32 22.89 25.32
N GLU A 765 -3.75 22.35 26.45
CA GLU A 765 -4.29 23.08 27.59
C GLU A 765 -3.24 23.94 28.30
N ARG A 766 -2.02 23.42 28.52
CA ARG A 766 -0.98 24.18 29.21
C ARG A 766 -0.43 25.29 28.33
N LEU A 767 -0.14 24.98 27.07
CA LEU A 767 0.33 25.97 26.10
C LEU A 767 -0.71 27.08 25.90
N PHE A 768 -2.00 26.73 25.83
CA PHE A 768 -3.09 27.70 25.74
C PHE A 768 -3.13 28.62 26.97
N LEU A 769 -3.07 28.06 28.19
CA LEU A 769 -3.13 28.83 29.43
C LEU A 769 -1.90 29.74 29.62
N ASP A 770 -0.70 29.25 29.30
CA ASP A 770 0.54 30.03 29.40
C ASP A 770 0.53 31.22 28.42
N LEU A 771 0.16 30.99 27.17
CA LEU A 771 0.07 32.04 26.15
C LEU A 771 -1.08 33.02 26.43
N LEU A 772 -2.21 32.53 26.94
CA LEU A 772 -3.33 33.39 27.34
C LEU A 772 -2.93 34.27 28.53
N GLY A 773 -2.24 33.69 29.52
CA GLY A 773 -1.67 34.42 30.65
C GLY A 773 -0.65 35.46 30.20
N SER A 774 0.23 35.11 29.26
CA SER A 774 1.18 36.04 28.64
C SER A 774 0.48 37.18 27.91
N ALA A 775 -0.56 36.90 27.13
CA ALA A 775 -1.36 37.90 26.41
C ALA A 775 -2.08 38.88 27.37
N VAL A 776 -2.54 38.40 28.53
CA VAL A 776 -3.16 39.26 29.55
C VAL A 776 -2.10 40.12 30.25
N ARG A 777 -0.94 39.54 30.61
CA ARG A 777 0.16 40.28 31.24
C ARG A 777 0.81 41.32 30.32
N SER A 778 0.93 41.00 29.03
CA SER A 778 1.44 41.90 28.00
C SER A 778 0.44 43.01 27.65
N GLY A 779 -0.81 42.90 28.11
CA GLY A 779 -1.88 43.85 27.84
C GLY A 779 -2.54 43.68 26.46
N ALA A 780 -2.25 42.60 25.74
CA ALA A 780 -2.84 42.26 24.45
C ALA A 780 -4.26 41.68 24.55
N ALA A 781 -4.61 41.11 25.71
CA ALA A 781 -5.94 40.61 26.02
C ALA A 781 -6.44 41.15 27.36
N ARG A 782 -7.76 41.28 27.51
CA ARG A 782 -8.42 41.73 28.74
C ARG A 782 -9.34 40.66 29.30
N ILE A 783 -9.22 40.38 30.60
CA ILE A 783 -10.17 39.56 31.37
C ILE A 783 -10.78 40.45 32.46
N GLU A 784 -12.08 40.70 32.40
CA GLU A 784 -12.75 41.58 33.37
C GLU A 784 -12.75 40.98 34.77
N GLY A 785 -12.43 41.79 35.79
CA GLY A 785 -12.32 41.33 37.19
C GLY A 785 -10.96 40.76 37.60
N LEU A 786 -10.01 40.59 36.67
CA LEU A 786 -8.63 40.20 36.98
C LEU A 786 -7.71 41.43 37.08
N GLU A 787 -6.93 41.58 38.16
CA GLU A 787 -6.09 42.76 38.40
C GLU A 787 -5.09 43.04 37.27
N ALA A 788 -4.50 41.99 36.67
CA ALA A 788 -3.55 42.11 35.57
C ALA A 788 -4.14 42.83 34.33
N SER A 789 -5.46 42.74 34.14
CA SER A 789 -6.19 43.37 33.04
C SER A 789 -6.37 44.88 33.16
N THR A 790 -6.04 45.47 34.32
CA THR A 790 -6.06 46.94 34.53
C THR A 790 -4.97 47.65 33.72
N ARG A 791 -3.95 46.92 33.27
CA ARG A 791 -2.84 47.40 32.45
C ARG A 791 -3.03 47.14 30.94
N ALA A 792 -4.17 46.57 30.54
CA ALA A 792 -4.42 46.23 29.14
C ALA A 792 -4.58 47.47 28.24
N ALA A 793 -4.09 47.38 27.01
CA ALA A 793 -4.19 48.47 26.04
C ALA A 793 -5.66 48.79 25.72
N PRO A 794 -6.01 50.04 25.34
CA PRO A 794 -7.38 50.41 24.97
C PRO A 794 -7.96 49.59 23.81
N SER A 795 -7.08 49.03 22.97
CA SER A 795 -7.41 48.17 21.82
C SER A 795 -7.52 46.67 22.17
N ALA A 796 -7.20 46.28 23.40
CA ALA A 796 -7.23 44.88 23.83
C ALA A 796 -8.68 44.36 23.85
N ARG A 797 -8.91 43.20 23.23
CA ARG A 797 -10.22 42.57 23.25
C ARG A 797 -10.48 41.92 24.60
N THR A 798 -11.71 42.07 25.11
CA THR A 798 -12.17 41.29 26.26
C THR A 798 -12.36 39.84 25.82
N VAL A 799 -11.61 38.93 26.44
CA VAL A 799 -11.61 37.49 26.14
C VAL A 799 -12.30 36.66 27.22
N GLY A 800 -12.69 37.28 28.34
CA GLY A 800 -13.35 36.61 29.44
C GLY A 800 -13.58 37.52 30.64
N PHE A 801 -14.08 36.94 31.73
CA PHE A 801 -14.29 37.61 33.01
C PHE A 801 -14.15 36.63 34.18
N THR A 802 -13.87 37.16 35.36
CA THR A 802 -13.85 36.39 36.60
C THR A 802 -15.11 36.67 37.42
N ARG A 803 -15.65 35.63 38.03
CA ARG A 803 -16.73 35.75 39.01
C ARG A 803 -16.46 34.75 40.14
N GLU A 804 -16.39 35.25 41.36
CA GLU A 804 -15.95 34.47 42.54
C GLU A 804 -14.55 33.88 42.29
N GLU A 805 -14.33 32.57 42.50
CA GLU A 805 -13.06 31.88 42.24
C GLU A 805 -12.98 31.22 40.85
N LEU A 806 -13.89 31.56 39.94
CA LEU A 806 -13.96 30.99 38.60
C LEU A 806 -13.69 32.01 37.50
N LEU A 807 -12.94 31.55 36.51
CA LEU A 807 -12.59 32.24 35.29
C LEU A 807 -13.49 31.76 34.13
N PHE A 808 -14.23 32.68 33.53
CA PHE A 808 -15.09 32.44 32.38
C PHE A 808 -14.41 32.98 31.12
N VAL A 809 -13.97 32.09 30.23
CA VAL A 809 -13.25 32.42 28.99
C VAL A 809 -14.14 32.20 27.79
N ASP A 810 -14.24 33.21 26.91
CA ASP A 810 -14.85 33.02 25.59
C ASP A 810 -13.84 32.32 24.67
N PRO A 811 -14.14 31.10 24.17
CA PRO A 811 -13.19 30.33 23.38
C PRO A 811 -12.69 31.05 22.13
N SER A 812 -13.53 31.82 21.46
CA SER A 812 -13.20 32.34 20.12
C SER A 812 -12.26 33.56 20.19
N PRO A 813 -12.56 34.60 20.99
CA PRO A 813 -11.64 35.70 21.24
C PRO A 813 -10.36 35.25 21.94
N ALA A 814 -10.43 34.30 22.88
CA ALA A 814 -9.24 33.81 23.59
C ALA A 814 -8.26 33.09 22.65
N LEU A 815 -8.75 32.20 21.77
CA LEU A 815 -7.89 31.54 20.78
C LEU A 815 -7.26 32.52 19.79
N GLN A 816 -7.98 33.60 19.43
CA GLN A 816 -7.41 34.64 18.58
C GLN A 816 -6.29 35.41 19.28
N ALA A 817 -6.48 35.76 20.55
CA ALA A 817 -5.46 36.43 21.35
C ALA A 817 -4.23 35.55 21.56
N VAL A 818 -4.44 34.26 21.87
CA VAL A 818 -3.36 33.26 22.02
C VAL A 818 -2.56 33.10 20.72
N ARG A 819 -3.22 33.04 19.56
CA ARG A 819 -2.52 32.95 18.27
C ARG A 819 -1.67 34.18 17.98
N ALA A 820 -2.21 35.37 18.22
CA ALA A 820 -1.47 36.62 18.05
C ALA A 820 -0.26 36.72 19.01
N GLN A 821 -0.43 36.28 20.26
CA GLN A 821 0.65 36.24 21.24
C GLN A 821 1.72 35.21 20.85
N ALA A 822 1.31 34.03 20.39
CA ALA A 822 2.21 32.98 19.92
C ALA A 822 3.05 33.44 18.72
N GLU A 823 2.43 34.12 17.75
CA GLU A 823 3.13 34.73 16.62
C GLU A 823 4.16 35.78 17.08
N GLY A 824 3.81 36.59 18.09
CA GLY A 824 4.73 37.58 18.67
C GLY A 824 5.92 36.99 19.44
N GLU A 825 5.73 35.82 20.07
CA GLU A 825 6.76 35.10 20.83
C GLU A 825 7.55 34.08 19.97
N GLY A 826 7.20 33.92 18.69
CA GLY A 826 7.82 32.92 17.81
C GLY A 826 7.45 31.47 18.16
N VAL A 827 6.34 31.27 18.88
CA VAL A 827 5.83 29.96 19.30
C VAL A 827 4.72 29.51 18.35
N ALA A 828 4.76 28.26 17.88
CA ALA A 828 3.73 27.73 16.98
C ALA A 828 2.49 27.25 17.78
N PHE A 829 1.35 27.94 17.63
CA PHE A 829 0.07 27.54 18.23
C PHE A 829 -0.92 27.04 17.15
N GLY A 830 -0.93 25.73 16.91
CA GLY A 830 -1.71 25.09 15.84
C GLY A 830 -3.00 24.40 16.27
N TYR A 831 -3.43 24.53 17.52
CA TYR A 831 -4.56 23.78 18.06
C TYR A 831 -5.92 24.39 17.67
N THR A 832 -6.92 23.52 17.47
CA THR A 832 -8.31 23.91 17.24
C THR A 832 -9.03 24.15 18.56
N ARG A 833 -10.18 24.82 18.51
CA ARG A 833 -11.02 25.05 19.68
C ARG A 833 -11.44 23.74 20.34
N GLU A 834 -11.79 22.76 19.52
CA GLU A 834 -12.23 21.42 19.94
C GLU A 834 -11.08 20.67 20.62
N SER A 835 -9.86 20.76 20.07
CA SER A 835 -8.66 20.15 20.65
C SER A 835 -8.31 20.73 22.02
N VAL A 836 -8.36 22.06 22.17
CA VAL A 836 -8.08 22.72 23.45
C VAL A 836 -9.18 22.43 24.47
N ALA A 837 -10.45 22.45 24.07
CA ALA A 837 -11.58 22.11 24.94
C ALA A 837 -11.48 20.68 25.48
N HIS A 838 -11.19 19.72 24.60
CA HIS A 838 -11.01 18.32 24.99
C HIS A 838 -9.83 18.17 25.97
N ALA A 839 -8.72 18.87 25.72
CA ALA A 839 -7.53 18.80 26.56
C ALA A 839 -7.75 19.42 27.97
N LEU A 840 -8.44 20.56 28.04
CA LEU A 840 -8.87 21.18 29.30
C LEU A 840 -9.84 20.28 30.08
N ALA A 841 -10.77 19.61 29.40
CA ALA A 841 -11.70 18.66 30.00
C ALA A 841 -10.99 17.42 30.56
N SER A 842 -10.12 16.80 29.76
CA SER A 842 -9.37 15.60 30.16
C SER A 842 -8.42 15.85 31.33
N SER A 843 -7.97 17.10 31.49
CA SER A 843 -7.11 17.53 32.60
C SER A 843 -7.89 17.94 33.85
N GLY A 844 -9.22 17.83 33.83
CA GLY A 844 -10.08 18.19 34.97
C GLY A 844 -10.20 19.69 35.24
N LEU A 845 -9.76 20.55 34.31
CA LEU A 845 -9.75 22.00 34.49
C LEU A 845 -11.09 22.66 34.19
N LEU A 846 -12.04 21.96 33.55
CA LEU A 846 -13.38 22.49 33.24
C LEU A 846 -14.41 22.12 34.32
N ALA A 847 -15.14 23.13 34.82
CA ALA A 847 -16.06 23.00 35.96
C ALA A 847 -17.37 22.21 35.71
N ARG A 848 -17.76 21.88 34.47
CA ARG A 848 -19.02 21.17 34.17
C ARG A 848 -18.85 20.05 33.14
N ALA A 849 -19.64 18.99 33.33
CA ALA A 849 -19.54 17.70 32.64
C ALA A 849 -19.45 17.82 31.11
N PHE A 850 -18.38 17.24 30.58
CA PHE A 850 -18.10 17.01 29.17
C PHE A 850 -19.11 15.98 28.61
N THR A 851 -19.87 16.35 27.59
CA THR A 851 -20.49 15.39 26.66
C THR A 851 -19.94 15.65 25.26
N PRO A 852 -19.87 14.64 24.37
CA PRO A 852 -19.39 14.81 22.99
C PRO A 852 -20.06 15.97 22.24
N ASP A 853 -21.28 16.35 22.67
CA ASP A 853 -22.13 17.36 22.03
C ASP A 853 -22.06 18.75 22.70
N ARG A 854 -21.34 18.91 23.83
CA ARG A 854 -21.21 20.19 24.58
C ARG A 854 -19.78 20.46 25.04
N LEU A 855 -19.05 21.24 24.24
CA LEU A 855 -17.65 21.64 24.47
C LEU A 855 -17.47 22.93 25.30
N ALA A 856 -18.55 23.51 25.83
CA ALA A 856 -18.53 24.74 26.63
C ALA A 856 -19.81 24.85 27.49
N THR A 857 -19.73 25.59 28.59
CA THR A 857 -20.84 25.80 29.52
C THR A 857 -21.67 27.00 29.07
N ARG A 858 -22.97 26.79 28.81
CA ARG A 858 -23.90 27.92 28.58
C ARG A 858 -24.14 28.68 29.88
N CYS A 859 -23.67 29.92 29.93
CA CYS A 859 -23.80 30.82 31.08
C CYS A 859 -24.04 32.26 30.57
N ARG A 860 -24.41 33.17 31.49
CA ARG A 860 -24.61 34.57 31.12
C ARG A 860 -23.25 35.24 30.92
N ASP A 861 -23.07 35.90 29.77
CA ASP A 861 -21.92 36.74 29.49
C ASP A 861 -22.01 38.09 30.25
N LEU A 862 -21.00 38.93 30.05
CA LEU A 862 -20.91 40.27 30.64
C LEU A 862 -22.07 41.21 30.25
N ASN A 863 -22.74 40.95 29.13
CA ASN A 863 -23.86 41.74 28.63
C ASN A 863 -25.22 41.14 29.02
N GLY A 864 -25.24 40.08 29.85
CA GLY A 864 -26.45 39.39 30.28
C GLY A 864 -27.05 38.43 29.24
N GLY A 865 -26.37 38.23 28.10
CA GLY A 865 -26.74 37.27 27.05
C GLY A 865 -26.28 35.85 27.38
N LEU A 866 -26.95 34.83 26.83
CA LEU A 866 -26.53 33.43 26.98
C LEU A 866 -25.39 33.10 26.00
N ALA A 867 -24.19 32.84 26.52
CA ALA A 867 -23.00 32.49 25.76
C ALA A 867 -22.39 31.15 26.20
N ALA A 868 -21.65 30.50 25.32
CA ALA A 868 -20.97 29.25 25.59
C ALA A 868 -19.50 29.52 25.99
N LEU A 869 -19.20 29.44 27.28
CA LEU A 869 -17.90 29.82 27.85
C LEU A 869 -17.17 28.60 28.44
N TRP A 870 -15.84 28.65 28.45
CA TRP A 870 -15.01 27.74 29.23
C TRP A 870 -14.90 28.25 30.66
N VAL A 871 -15.21 27.39 31.63
CA VAL A 871 -15.19 27.74 33.05
C VAL A 871 -14.03 27.01 33.71
N LEU A 872 -13.02 27.79 34.10
CA LEU A 872 -11.74 27.36 34.64
C LEU A 872 -11.58 27.90 36.07
N PRO A 873 -10.72 27.32 36.92
CA PRO A 873 -10.38 27.95 38.19
C PRO A 873 -9.53 29.21 37.96
N CYS A 874 -9.68 30.23 38.81
CA CYS A 874 -8.97 31.51 38.65
C CYS A 874 -7.44 31.40 38.68
N ASP A 875 -6.90 30.36 39.32
CA ASP A 875 -5.46 30.06 39.39
C ASP A 875 -4.90 29.36 38.13
N ALA A 876 -5.76 28.98 37.16
CA ALA A 876 -5.37 28.31 35.93
C ALA A 876 -4.38 29.12 35.06
N LEU A 877 -4.29 30.44 35.27
CA LEU A 877 -3.35 31.33 34.58
C LEU A 877 -2.05 31.59 35.35
N SER A 878 -1.83 30.92 36.50
CA SER A 878 -0.64 31.07 37.32
C SER A 878 0.50 30.13 36.90
N ASP A 879 1.75 30.56 37.15
CA ASP A 879 2.97 29.86 36.71
C ASP A 879 3.33 28.63 37.59
N ALA A 880 2.51 28.27 38.58
CA ALA A 880 2.77 27.16 39.51
C ALA A 880 2.13 25.83 39.04
N PRO A 881 2.77 24.67 39.28
CA PRO A 881 2.14 23.37 39.02
C PRO A 881 0.94 23.20 39.95
N ALA A 882 -0.27 23.21 39.39
CA ALA A 882 -1.47 22.95 40.15
C ALA A 882 -1.52 21.46 40.53
N ASP A 883 -1.36 21.15 41.81
CA ASP A 883 -2.02 19.98 42.40
C ASP A 883 -3.53 20.26 42.35
N VAL A 884 -4.17 19.91 41.23
CA VAL A 884 -5.59 20.20 40.99
C VAL A 884 -6.44 19.32 41.91
N THR A 885 -7.00 19.92 42.95
CA THR A 885 -8.10 19.30 43.71
C THR A 885 -9.38 19.43 42.85
N PRO A 886 -10.13 18.34 42.58
CA PRO A 886 -11.30 18.43 41.73
C PRO A 886 -12.34 19.41 42.29
N LEU A 887 -12.87 20.28 41.44
CA LEU A 887 -13.93 21.23 41.79
C LEU A 887 -15.15 20.47 42.37
N PRO A 888 -15.64 20.84 43.57
CA PRO A 888 -16.86 20.25 44.09
C PRO A 888 -18.04 20.63 43.18
N LEU A 889 -18.80 19.61 42.76
CA LEU A 889 -20.04 19.76 42.01
C LEU A 889 -21.09 20.49 42.88
N ALA A 890 -21.12 21.81 42.84
CA ALA A 890 -22.24 22.59 43.36
C ALA A 890 -23.41 22.51 42.35
N ARG A 891 -24.59 22.13 42.85
CA ARG A 891 -25.84 21.93 42.10
C ARG A 891 -26.35 23.18 41.40
#